data_AF-A0A838S7H1-F1
#
_entry.id   AF-A0A838S7H1-F1
#
_cell.length_a   1.000
_cell.length_b   1.000
_cell.length_c   1.000
_cell.angle_alpha   90.00
_cell.angle_beta   90.00
_cell.angle_gamma   90.00
#
_symmetry.space_group_name_H-M   'P 1'
#
loop_
_entity.id
_entity.type
_entity.pdbx_description
1 polymer ?
#
loop_
_entity_poly.entity_id
_entity_poly.type
_entity_poly.pdbx_seq_one_letter_code
_entity_poly.pdbx_strand_id
1 'polypeptide(L)'
;MAVLHALLDGDVSARSRHELADLVARHRWLDSSRFLLVPYHLPGAESLNAAILGGYVDHIRRAHPDAPLPAVYRAQGLLADARAIRDRMGTEAFLAELPSSGDPGWGEVDAGWSAAGLDQAFAADPDSELAQRLISDVVPAFMPSYVDSVVGAASAFVPLDQGLAALSNHAKSLGYDGVVLFLDELVLWLAGKIADQAFVGRETEKVAKLVESSDANRAVPIISFIARQRDLRELVGSERTGAEALSFQDQLSYWDGRFSTVTLEDRNLPVIAEQRILKPRDAEAAQRIVEAFRRTDALPAATRDVLLSDGDTDAFRRTYPFSPAFMQTLVHVSSALQRERTALKLMQQILVDRRDDLQLGQLVPLGDLFDAVADGNDQPFTEKLKHEFDQARTLYQRTLRPMLLTQREFTDEQAAGHDDADAGRLAAFRADDRLVKTLLLAALAPGVPALRGMTARRLAALNHGSIRTPIPGQEVAEVVRRLRSWASQVAELRVGTEDDPTVRLQLVGVDLSAILDRVAHVDSTAARRGLIRDLLLRELGVHDTGQLELEHPVVWRGSRRTLEIVYGNVRDHADLRDEIFEPSQDGRWRLVIDYPFDAVTHSAVEDRARVHDLRDRAPARTVAWLPGFFTGEIPGKIANLVRIDYLLTGSRLDEAASHLGADDRARAHDLLRNQGDSLRSELRQVLRQAYGLARADERNVLDWTDHLVSREPGVSPRLDVGRPFADALTQLVDQLYRATYPNHPDFDRQHKGKDVTTAELRTVLAVVRRACDEPDGRVETERSERLPLQRIAHPLTLGEEHDGPFVLSRHWEAEFERRAAQDGADGDLPV
;
A
#
# COMPACT_ATOMS: atom_id res chain seq x y z
N MET A 1 -15.87 22.96 -27.70
CA MET A 1 -15.48 24.02 -28.65
C MET A 1 -15.40 23.52 -30.08
N ALA A 2 -14.64 22.46 -30.41
CA ALA A 2 -14.52 21.96 -31.80
C ALA A 2 -15.87 21.64 -32.50
N VAL A 3 -16.81 20.97 -31.81
CA VAL A 3 -18.15 20.69 -32.38
C VAL A 3 -18.92 21.99 -32.65
N LEU A 4 -18.83 22.97 -31.74
CA LEU A 4 -19.47 24.28 -31.91
C LEU A 4 -18.86 25.03 -33.11
N HIS A 5 -17.54 25.01 -33.24
CA HIS A 5 -16.86 25.58 -34.40
C HIS A 5 -17.38 24.97 -35.70
N ALA A 6 -17.41 23.63 -35.81
CA ALA A 6 -17.89 22.95 -37.01
C ALA A 6 -19.37 23.27 -37.34
N LEU A 7 -20.24 23.41 -36.32
CA LEU A 7 -21.64 23.78 -36.54
C LEU A 7 -21.81 25.21 -37.05
N LEU A 8 -21.05 26.16 -36.48
CA LEU A 8 -21.07 27.57 -36.88
C LEU A 8 -20.43 27.80 -38.25
N ASP A 9 -19.44 26.97 -38.62
CA ASP A 9 -18.76 27.03 -39.92
C ASP A 9 -19.60 26.42 -41.07
N GLY A 10 -20.67 25.70 -40.73
CA GLY A 10 -21.54 25.09 -41.73
C GLY A 10 -21.14 23.67 -42.16
N ASP A 11 -20.26 23.00 -41.42
CA ASP A 11 -19.76 21.67 -41.78
C ASP A 11 -20.88 20.63 -41.94
N VAL A 12 -20.91 19.97 -43.10
CA VAL A 12 -21.97 19.03 -43.49
C VAL A 12 -21.96 17.78 -42.60
N SER A 13 -20.79 17.31 -42.17
CA SER A 13 -20.65 16.12 -41.32
C SER A 13 -21.17 16.38 -39.90
N ALA A 14 -20.89 17.55 -39.34
CA ALA A 14 -21.42 17.96 -38.05
C ALA A 14 -22.94 18.17 -38.09
N ARG A 15 -23.46 18.82 -39.14
CA ARG A 15 -24.89 19.13 -39.30
C ARG A 15 -25.76 17.92 -39.65
N SER A 16 -25.18 16.87 -40.24
CA SER A 16 -25.89 15.63 -40.59
C SER A 16 -26.03 14.64 -39.44
N ARG A 17 -25.45 14.93 -38.26
CA ARG A 17 -25.63 14.09 -37.07
C ARG A 17 -27.05 14.16 -36.55
N HIS A 18 -27.69 13.00 -36.45
CA HIS A 18 -29.09 12.89 -36.04
C HIS A 18 -29.33 13.47 -34.64
N GLU A 19 -28.38 13.32 -33.73
CA GLU A 19 -28.46 13.83 -32.36
C GLU A 19 -28.44 15.36 -32.27
N LEU A 20 -27.94 16.03 -33.31
CA LEU A 20 -27.86 17.50 -33.38
C LEU A 20 -28.98 18.09 -34.24
N ALA A 21 -29.79 17.26 -34.91
CA ALA A 21 -30.81 17.70 -35.86
C ALA A 21 -31.84 18.67 -35.23
N ASP A 22 -32.33 18.36 -34.02
CA ASP A 22 -33.28 19.23 -33.29
C ASP A 22 -32.66 20.55 -32.85
N LEU A 23 -31.35 20.57 -32.58
CA LEU A 23 -30.64 21.80 -32.21
C LEU A 23 -30.46 22.70 -33.43
N VAL A 24 -30.01 22.11 -34.55
CA VAL A 24 -29.85 22.82 -35.83
C VAL A 24 -31.22 23.35 -36.31
N ALA A 25 -32.28 22.55 -36.20
CA ALA A 25 -33.63 22.95 -36.57
C ALA A 25 -34.19 24.09 -35.70
N ARG A 26 -33.83 24.17 -34.41
CA ARG A 26 -34.21 25.28 -33.52
C ARG A 26 -33.47 26.57 -33.80
N HIS A 27 -32.24 26.49 -34.31
CA HIS A 27 -31.37 27.65 -34.53
C HIS A 27 -31.11 27.92 -36.03
N ARG A 28 -32.17 27.84 -36.86
CA ARG A 28 -32.08 28.12 -38.32
C ARG A 28 -31.58 29.52 -38.69
N TRP A 29 -31.63 30.48 -37.76
CA TRP A 29 -31.04 31.80 -37.96
C TRP A 29 -29.51 31.75 -38.19
N LEU A 30 -28.87 30.65 -37.77
CA LEU A 30 -27.46 30.36 -38.06
C LEU A 30 -27.21 30.04 -39.54
N ASP A 31 -28.25 29.72 -40.33
CA ASP A 31 -28.10 29.50 -41.78
C ASP A 31 -28.00 30.81 -42.56
N SER A 32 -28.50 31.92 -41.98
CA SER A 32 -28.50 33.25 -42.60
C SER A 32 -27.44 34.20 -42.02
N SER A 33 -26.68 33.76 -41.02
CA SER A 33 -25.68 34.59 -40.31
C SER A 33 -24.28 34.02 -40.54
N ARG A 34 -23.32 34.87 -40.86
CA ARG A 34 -21.93 34.45 -41.12
C ARG A 34 -21.02 34.88 -39.98
N PHE A 35 -20.38 33.93 -39.31
CA PHE A 35 -19.47 34.20 -38.20
C PHE A 35 -18.00 34.05 -38.61
N LEU A 36 -17.15 34.95 -38.11
CA LEU A 36 -15.72 34.79 -38.21
C LEU A 36 -15.23 33.99 -37.00
N LEU A 37 -14.76 32.77 -37.23
CA LEU A 37 -14.37 31.83 -36.19
C LEU A 37 -12.84 31.82 -36.02
N VAL A 38 -12.34 32.41 -34.93
CA VAL A 38 -10.90 32.58 -34.72
C VAL A 38 -10.42 31.69 -33.57
N PRO A 39 -9.67 30.61 -33.86
CA PRO A 39 -9.05 29.78 -32.84
C PRO A 39 -7.74 30.39 -32.32
N TYR A 40 -7.58 30.44 -31.01
CA TYR A 40 -6.39 30.94 -30.34
C TYR A 40 -5.75 29.88 -29.47
N HIS A 41 -4.42 29.82 -29.52
CA HIS A 41 -3.58 29.05 -28.61
C HIS A 41 -2.66 30.02 -27.88
N LEU A 42 -2.91 30.25 -26.59
CA LEU A 42 -2.20 31.26 -25.80
C LEU A 42 -0.77 30.92 -25.32
N PRO A 43 -0.37 29.64 -25.16
CA PRO A 43 1.00 29.31 -24.74
C PRO A 43 2.06 29.97 -25.63
N GLY A 44 3.01 30.65 -25.00
CA GLY A 44 4.10 31.38 -25.69
C GLY A 44 3.83 32.86 -25.99
N ALA A 45 2.60 33.35 -25.84
CA ALA A 45 2.30 34.77 -26.03
C ALA A 45 2.86 35.64 -24.87
N GLU A 46 3.36 36.85 -25.19
CA GLU A 46 3.87 37.79 -24.17
C GLU A 46 2.78 38.61 -23.49
N SER A 47 1.61 38.80 -24.13
CA SER A 47 0.46 39.50 -23.54
C SER A 47 -0.85 39.10 -24.22
N LEU A 48 -1.98 39.38 -23.55
CA LEU A 48 -3.31 39.09 -24.10
C LEU A 48 -3.60 39.91 -25.37
N ASN A 49 -3.10 41.15 -25.45
CA ASN A 49 -3.25 41.97 -26.65
C ASN A 49 -2.55 41.32 -27.85
N ALA A 50 -1.30 40.87 -27.66
CA ALA A 50 -0.53 40.23 -28.72
C ALA A 50 -1.18 38.91 -29.16
N ALA A 51 -1.69 38.11 -28.20
CA ALA A 51 -2.37 36.86 -28.50
C ALA A 51 -3.65 37.07 -29.33
N ILE A 52 -4.52 37.99 -28.91
CA ILE A 52 -5.84 38.17 -29.52
C ILE A 52 -5.76 38.99 -30.82
N LEU A 53 -5.10 40.16 -30.77
CA LEU A 53 -5.04 41.06 -31.92
C LEU A 53 -4.08 40.51 -32.99
N GLY A 54 -2.91 40.02 -32.58
CA GLY A 54 -1.97 39.35 -33.48
C GLY A 54 -2.57 38.08 -34.09
N GLY A 55 -3.15 37.20 -33.26
CA GLY A 55 -3.78 35.97 -33.74
C GLY A 55 -4.97 36.20 -34.68
N TYR A 56 -5.70 37.31 -34.52
CA TYR A 56 -6.74 37.73 -35.47
C TYR A 56 -6.13 38.11 -36.83
N VAL A 57 -5.08 38.94 -36.83
CA VAL A 57 -4.37 39.33 -38.07
C VAL A 57 -3.85 38.09 -38.80
N ASP A 58 -3.22 37.16 -38.07
CA ASP A 58 -2.71 35.90 -38.63
C ASP A 58 -3.82 35.02 -39.21
N HIS A 59 -5.01 35.04 -38.60
CA HIS A 59 -6.17 34.31 -39.10
C HIS A 59 -6.73 34.96 -40.38
N ILE A 60 -6.89 36.28 -40.40
CA ILE A 60 -7.34 37.02 -41.59
C ILE A 60 -6.39 36.83 -42.76
N ARG A 61 -5.07 36.90 -42.56
CA ARG A 61 -4.10 36.65 -43.64
C ARG A 61 -4.24 35.28 -44.28
N ARG A 62 -4.64 34.27 -43.50
CA ARG A 62 -4.86 32.90 -43.99
C ARG A 62 -6.22 32.74 -44.66
N ALA A 63 -7.27 33.35 -44.10
CA ALA A 63 -8.64 33.19 -44.57
C ALA A 63 -9.05 34.16 -45.69
N HIS A 64 -8.49 35.38 -45.67
CA HIS A 64 -8.75 36.49 -46.60
C HIS A 64 -7.43 37.20 -46.96
N PRO A 65 -6.57 36.58 -47.81
CA PRO A 65 -5.24 37.13 -48.12
C PRO A 65 -5.26 38.53 -48.73
N ASP A 66 -6.32 38.88 -49.48
CA ASP A 66 -6.44 40.15 -50.22
C ASP A 66 -7.23 41.23 -49.44
N ALA A 67 -7.63 40.95 -48.20
CA ALA A 67 -8.36 41.91 -47.37
C ALA A 67 -7.42 42.93 -46.70
N PRO A 68 -7.86 44.18 -46.50
CA PRO A 68 -7.13 45.14 -45.66
C PRO A 68 -7.01 44.61 -44.23
N LEU A 69 -5.94 44.97 -43.53
CA LEU A 69 -5.72 44.53 -42.14
C LEU A 69 -6.42 45.48 -41.16
N PRO A 70 -6.90 44.99 -40.00
CA PRO A 70 -7.49 45.85 -39.00
C PRO A 70 -6.42 46.77 -38.37
N ALA A 71 -6.80 48.00 -38.01
CA ALA A 71 -5.92 48.98 -37.38
C ALA A 71 -5.65 48.64 -35.89
N VAL A 72 -4.89 47.59 -35.63
CA VAL A 72 -4.60 47.07 -34.27
C VAL A 72 -3.18 47.39 -33.76
N TYR A 73 -2.34 47.98 -34.60
CA TYR A 73 -0.96 48.34 -34.26
C TYR A 73 -0.85 49.79 -33.77
N ARG A 74 0.08 50.08 -32.86
CA ARG A 74 0.30 51.44 -32.37
C ARG A 74 0.89 52.33 -33.46
N ALA A 75 0.20 53.44 -33.70
CA ALA A 75 0.49 54.38 -34.75
C ALA A 75 1.83 55.11 -34.66
N GLN A 76 2.29 55.44 -33.46
CA GLN A 76 3.44 56.34 -33.28
C GLN A 76 4.77 55.79 -33.84
N GLY A 77 5.07 54.50 -33.64
CA GLY A 77 6.31 53.90 -34.17
C GLY A 77 6.25 53.73 -35.70
N LEU A 78 5.11 53.22 -36.19
CA LEU A 78 4.87 52.96 -37.60
C LEU A 78 4.83 54.24 -38.45
N LEU A 79 4.23 55.32 -37.95
CA LEU A 79 4.20 56.61 -38.64
C LEU A 79 5.58 57.28 -38.70
N ALA A 80 6.42 57.11 -37.67
CA ALA A 80 7.79 57.61 -37.68
C ALA A 80 8.65 56.86 -38.71
N ASP A 81 8.55 55.53 -38.74
CA ASP A 81 9.25 54.69 -39.72
C ASP A 81 8.74 54.94 -41.15
N ALA A 82 7.42 55.09 -41.33
CA ALA A 82 6.80 55.44 -42.60
C ALA A 82 7.25 56.81 -43.11
N ARG A 83 7.36 57.81 -42.21
CA ARG A 83 7.91 59.13 -42.53
C ARG A 83 9.38 59.03 -42.93
N ALA A 84 10.19 58.23 -42.22
CA ALA A 84 11.58 58.00 -42.58
C ALA A 84 11.75 57.27 -43.94
N ILE A 85 10.83 56.37 -44.29
CA ILE A 85 10.79 55.70 -45.61
C ILE A 85 10.45 56.73 -46.69
N ARG A 86 9.38 57.52 -46.50
CA ARG A 86 8.99 58.61 -47.40
C ARG A 86 10.13 59.62 -47.63
N ASP A 87 10.84 60.00 -46.58
CA ASP A 87 11.96 60.94 -46.66
C ASP A 87 13.16 60.38 -47.45
N ARG A 88 13.37 59.05 -47.44
CA ARG A 88 14.46 58.39 -48.17
C ARG A 88 14.16 58.16 -49.65
N MET A 89 12.93 57.80 -50.01
CA MET A 89 12.57 57.47 -51.40
C MET A 89 11.91 58.62 -52.17
N GLY A 90 11.49 59.68 -51.47
CA GLY A 90 10.77 60.80 -52.04
C GLY A 90 9.25 60.57 -52.09
N THR A 91 8.49 61.66 -51.99
CA THR A 91 7.01 61.62 -51.84
C THR A 91 6.31 61.02 -53.06
N GLU A 92 6.83 61.23 -54.27
CA GLU A 92 6.21 60.72 -55.51
C GLU A 92 6.34 59.19 -55.64
N ALA A 93 7.52 58.65 -55.32
CA ALA A 93 7.74 57.19 -55.30
C ALA A 93 6.96 56.52 -54.15
N PHE A 94 6.88 57.19 -53.00
CA PHE A 94 6.09 56.69 -51.86
C PHE A 94 4.58 56.61 -52.18
N LEU A 95 4.05 57.59 -52.93
CA LEU A 95 2.64 57.58 -53.34
C LEU A 95 2.32 56.51 -54.40
N ALA A 96 3.29 56.14 -55.24
CA ALA A 96 3.09 55.16 -56.31
C ALA A 96 2.93 53.72 -55.79
N GLU A 97 3.54 53.40 -54.65
CA GLU A 97 3.52 52.06 -54.03
C GLU A 97 2.37 51.89 -53.03
N LEU A 98 1.69 52.97 -52.62
CA LEU A 98 0.49 52.87 -51.80
C LEU A 98 -0.69 52.34 -52.61
N PRO A 99 -1.58 51.52 -52.02
CA PRO A 99 -2.75 51.01 -52.71
C PRO A 99 -3.61 52.17 -53.25
N SER A 100 -3.76 52.22 -54.57
CA SER A 100 -4.72 53.11 -55.22
C SER A 100 -6.07 52.39 -55.28
N SER A 101 -7.05 52.90 -54.54
CA SER A 101 -8.42 52.37 -54.59
C SER A 101 -9.02 52.61 -55.98
N GLY A 102 -9.15 51.53 -56.75
CA GLY A 102 -9.82 51.55 -58.05
C GLY A 102 -11.09 50.71 -58.03
N ASP A 103 -12.26 51.36 -57.93
CA ASP A 103 -13.37 51.21 -58.89
C ASP A 103 -14.35 52.41 -58.75
N PRO A 104 -14.72 53.15 -59.81
CA PRO A 104 -15.62 54.31 -59.72
C PRO A 104 -17.08 53.86 -59.73
N GLY A 105 -17.60 53.54 -58.53
CA GLY A 105 -19.01 53.17 -58.31
C GLY A 105 -19.66 53.95 -57.16
N TRP A 106 -20.31 55.06 -57.50
CA TRP A 106 -21.36 55.80 -56.75
C TRP A 106 -21.21 55.99 -55.22
N GLY A 107 -20.78 57.20 -54.82
CA GLY A 107 -21.20 57.85 -53.58
C GLY A 107 -20.10 58.17 -52.56
N GLU A 108 -19.72 59.45 -52.50
CA GLU A 108 -18.69 60.08 -51.66
C GLU A 108 -17.23 59.70 -51.97
N VAL A 109 -16.44 60.73 -52.27
CA VAL A 109 -15.07 60.64 -52.80
C VAL A 109 -14.13 60.18 -51.69
N ASP A 110 -13.78 58.89 -51.66
CA ASP A 110 -12.66 58.44 -50.84
C ASP A 110 -11.36 58.55 -51.66
N ALA A 111 -10.79 59.75 -51.66
CA ALA A 111 -9.66 60.12 -52.49
C ALA A 111 -8.41 59.30 -52.13
N GLY A 112 -7.72 58.76 -53.15
CA GLY A 112 -6.37 58.21 -52.99
C GLY A 112 -5.42 59.23 -52.36
N TRP A 113 -4.34 58.74 -51.74
CA TRP A 113 -3.40 59.59 -51.01
C TRP A 113 -2.81 60.68 -51.93
N SER A 114 -2.94 61.94 -51.52
CA SER A 114 -2.22 63.07 -52.11
C SER A 114 -1.06 63.47 -51.21
N ALA A 115 -0.07 64.21 -51.73
CA ALA A 115 1.04 64.70 -50.91
C ALA A 115 0.54 65.52 -49.70
N ALA A 116 -0.47 66.37 -49.91
CA ALA A 116 -1.11 67.14 -48.84
C ALA A 116 -1.92 66.26 -47.87
N GLY A 117 -2.59 65.22 -48.37
CA GLY A 117 -3.32 64.25 -47.54
C GLY A 117 -2.39 63.41 -46.67
N LEU A 118 -1.23 62.99 -47.20
CA LEU A 118 -0.18 62.33 -46.42
C LEU A 118 0.38 63.26 -45.35
N ASP A 119 0.69 64.51 -45.68
CA ASP A 119 1.18 65.50 -44.70
C ASP A 119 0.17 65.71 -43.57
N GLN A 120 -1.12 65.77 -43.91
CA GLN A 120 -2.20 65.87 -42.95
C GLN A 120 -2.31 64.60 -42.08
N ALA A 121 -2.19 63.41 -42.65
CA ALA A 121 -2.22 62.15 -41.91
C ALA A 121 -1.01 61.93 -40.99
N PHE A 122 0.19 62.34 -41.41
CA PHE A 122 1.39 62.31 -40.57
C PHE A 122 1.42 63.40 -39.49
N ALA A 123 0.58 64.44 -39.62
CA ALA A 123 0.44 65.52 -38.64
C ALA A 123 -0.81 65.37 -37.76
N ALA A 124 -1.72 64.47 -38.12
CA ALA A 124 -2.90 64.17 -37.35
C ALA A 124 -2.53 63.48 -36.03
N ASP A 125 -3.46 63.52 -35.07
CA ASP A 125 -3.31 62.75 -33.85
C ASP A 125 -3.06 61.27 -34.21
N PRO A 126 -2.04 60.59 -33.64
CA PRO A 126 -1.73 59.20 -33.97
C PRO A 126 -2.92 58.24 -33.81
N ASP A 127 -3.88 58.57 -32.95
CA ASP A 127 -5.08 57.76 -32.71
C ASP A 127 -6.27 58.18 -33.60
N SER A 128 -6.09 59.15 -34.51
CA SER A 128 -7.14 59.59 -35.45
C SER A 128 -7.40 58.57 -36.57
N GLU A 129 -8.64 58.53 -37.09
CA GLU A 129 -9.03 57.67 -38.22
C GLU A 129 -8.13 57.88 -39.45
N LEU A 130 -7.69 59.13 -39.68
CA LEU A 130 -6.80 59.50 -40.78
C LEU A 130 -5.41 58.86 -40.64
N ALA A 131 -4.86 58.85 -39.42
CA ALA A 131 -3.57 58.23 -39.11
C ALA A 131 -3.65 56.69 -39.17
N GLN A 132 -4.73 56.11 -38.66
CA GLN A 132 -4.97 54.66 -38.70
C GLN A 132 -5.14 54.12 -40.12
N ARG A 133 -5.86 54.85 -40.99
CA ARG A 133 -5.96 54.53 -42.41
C ARG A 133 -4.60 54.54 -43.10
N LEU A 134 -3.78 55.55 -42.84
CA LEU A 134 -2.42 55.63 -43.39
C LEU A 134 -1.57 54.42 -42.99
N ILE A 135 -1.64 53.99 -41.74
CA ILE A 135 -0.90 52.82 -41.25
C ILE A 135 -1.39 51.52 -41.91
N SER A 136 -2.70 51.36 -42.05
CA SER A 136 -3.30 50.20 -42.73
C SER A 136 -2.82 50.08 -44.18
N ASP A 137 -2.59 51.20 -44.87
CA ASP A 137 -2.14 51.22 -46.26
C ASP A 137 -0.61 51.11 -46.40
N VAL A 138 0.15 51.70 -45.47
CA VAL A 138 1.63 51.73 -45.49
C VAL A 138 2.26 50.41 -45.06
N VAL A 139 1.70 49.74 -44.04
CA VAL A 139 2.29 48.52 -43.46
C VAL A 139 2.36 47.39 -44.49
N PRO A 140 1.31 47.09 -45.28
CA PRO A 140 1.38 46.08 -46.36
C PRO A 140 2.33 46.47 -47.49
N ALA A 141 2.37 47.76 -47.88
CA ALA A 141 3.13 48.23 -49.04
C ALA A 141 4.65 48.28 -48.79
N PHE A 142 5.07 48.77 -47.62
CA PHE A 142 6.49 49.07 -47.36
C PHE A 142 7.11 48.27 -46.22
N MET A 143 6.30 47.66 -45.36
CA MET A 143 6.79 46.97 -44.15
C MET A 143 6.22 45.54 -44.01
N PRO A 144 6.18 44.71 -45.07
CA PRO A 144 5.56 43.39 -45.00
C PRO A 144 6.23 42.48 -43.95
N SER A 145 7.55 42.61 -43.76
CA SER A 145 8.34 41.85 -42.77
C SER A 145 8.32 42.43 -41.35
N TYR A 146 7.84 43.67 -41.16
CA TYR A 146 7.70 44.26 -39.82
C TYR A 146 6.61 43.56 -39.04
N VAL A 147 5.53 43.16 -39.71
CA VAL A 147 4.47 42.38 -39.08
C VAL A 147 4.99 41.02 -38.60
N ASP A 148 5.88 40.37 -39.36
CA ASP A 148 6.46 39.06 -39.01
C ASP A 148 7.51 39.15 -37.89
N SER A 149 8.18 40.29 -37.72
CA SER A 149 9.22 40.53 -36.70
C SER A 149 8.68 41.12 -35.39
N VAL A 150 7.43 41.57 -35.38
CA VAL A 150 6.75 42.17 -34.21
C VAL A 150 5.68 41.24 -33.61
N VAL A 151 5.52 40.03 -34.17
CA VAL A 151 4.70 38.95 -33.61
C VAL A 151 5.21 38.60 -32.20
N GLY A 152 4.53 39.11 -31.18
CA GLY A 152 4.81 38.81 -29.78
C GLY A 152 5.00 40.03 -28.89
N ALA A 153 5.56 41.13 -29.42
CA ALA A 153 5.94 42.28 -28.59
C ALA A 153 4.70 43.02 -28.04
N ALA A 154 4.51 42.98 -26.72
CA ALA A 154 3.34 43.57 -26.04
C ALA A 154 3.16 45.08 -26.29
N SER A 155 4.23 45.81 -26.63
CA SER A 155 4.23 47.26 -26.87
C SER A 155 3.75 47.67 -28.26
N ALA A 156 3.62 46.73 -29.20
CA ALA A 156 3.29 47.02 -30.59
C ALA A 156 1.79 47.18 -30.88
N PHE A 157 0.94 46.72 -29.96
CA PHE A 157 -0.51 46.69 -30.13
C PHE A 157 -1.21 47.83 -29.39
N VAL A 158 -2.33 48.32 -29.96
CA VAL A 158 -3.23 49.26 -29.28
C VAL A 158 -3.83 48.60 -28.01
N PRO A 159 -4.32 49.39 -27.03
CA PRO A 159 -5.06 48.84 -25.90
C PRO A 159 -6.21 47.92 -26.33
N LEU A 160 -6.44 46.84 -25.58
CA LEU A 160 -7.40 45.78 -25.96
C LEU A 160 -8.79 46.28 -26.34
N ASP A 161 -9.35 47.28 -25.63
CA ASP A 161 -10.69 47.82 -25.93
C ASP A 161 -10.77 48.41 -27.35
N GLN A 162 -9.80 49.27 -27.70
CA GLN A 162 -9.70 49.86 -29.04
C GLN A 162 -9.43 48.78 -30.10
N GLY A 163 -8.58 47.81 -29.78
CA GLY A 163 -8.30 46.69 -30.65
C GLY A 163 -9.55 45.86 -30.95
N LEU A 164 -10.36 45.54 -29.93
CA LEU A 164 -11.61 44.79 -30.09
C LEU A 164 -12.65 45.57 -30.92
N ALA A 165 -12.74 46.89 -30.75
CA ALA A 165 -13.57 47.74 -31.61
C ALA A 165 -13.11 47.69 -33.08
N ALA A 166 -11.79 47.80 -33.31
CA ALA A 166 -11.21 47.67 -34.65
C ALA A 166 -11.48 46.28 -35.28
N LEU A 167 -11.37 45.19 -34.50
CA LEU A 167 -11.71 43.85 -34.96
C LEU A 167 -13.18 43.73 -35.37
N SER A 168 -14.09 44.30 -34.58
CA SER A 168 -15.52 44.31 -34.85
C SER A 168 -15.85 45.05 -36.15
N ASN A 169 -15.34 46.27 -36.32
CA ASN A 169 -15.59 47.07 -37.51
C ASN A 169 -15.00 46.42 -38.77
N HIS A 170 -13.82 45.83 -38.65
CA HIS A 170 -13.18 45.10 -39.73
C HIS A 170 -13.93 43.81 -40.10
N ALA A 171 -14.41 43.03 -39.12
CA ALA A 171 -15.24 41.87 -39.41
C ALA A 171 -16.53 42.27 -40.15
N LYS A 172 -17.13 43.42 -39.82
CA LYS A 172 -18.29 43.96 -40.55
C LYS A 172 -17.96 44.31 -41.99
N SER A 173 -16.81 44.94 -42.26
CA SER A 173 -16.39 45.29 -43.63
C SER A 173 -16.14 44.06 -44.50
N LEU A 174 -15.73 42.94 -43.89
CA LEU A 174 -15.62 41.64 -44.56
C LEU A 174 -16.97 40.93 -44.74
N GLY A 175 -18.07 41.49 -44.23
CA GLY A 175 -19.43 40.97 -44.33
C GLY A 175 -19.74 39.85 -43.33
N TYR A 176 -19.04 39.79 -42.20
CA TYR A 176 -19.43 38.91 -41.10
C TYR A 176 -20.48 39.61 -40.21
N ASP A 177 -21.32 38.82 -39.56
CA ASP A 177 -22.37 39.26 -38.64
C ASP A 177 -21.94 39.14 -37.17
N GLY A 178 -20.78 38.54 -36.91
CA GLY A 178 -20.20 38.41 -35.58
C GLY A 178 -18.81 37.76 -35.61
N VAL A 179 -18.04 37.97 -34.54
CA VAL A 179 -16.72 37.36 -34.35
C VAL A 179 -16.77 36.42 -33.14
N VAL A 180 -16.29 35.19 -33.31
CA VAL A 180 -16.22 34.19 -32.23
C VAL A 180 -14.76 33.87 -31.94
N LEU A 181 -14.31 34.17 -30.73
CA LEU A 181 -12.96 33.92 -30.24
C LEU A 181 -12.95 32.61 -29.43
N PHE A 182 -12.21 31.61 -29.89
CA PHE A 182 -12.00 30.36 -29.14
C PHE A 182 -10.64 30.42 -28.43
N LEU A 183 -10.64 30.81 -27.16
CA LEU A 183 -9.46 31.00 -26.33
C LEU A 183 -9.15 29.70 -25.57
N ASP A 184 -8.18 28.93 -26.06
CA ASP A 184 -7.72 27.71 -25.38
C ASP A 184 -6.45 27.96 -24.54
N GLU A 185 -6.33 27.24 -23.42
CA GLU A 185 -5.17 27.30 -22.51
C GLU A 185 -4.89 28.70 -21.89
N LEU A 186 -5.85 29.65 -21.89
CA LEU A 186 -5.71 30.97 -21.24
C LEU A 186 -5.33 30.84 -19.76
N VAL A 187 -6.05 29.96 -19.08
CA VAL A 187 -5.88 29.65 -17.65
C VAL A 187 -4.49 29.05 -17.37
N LEU A 188 -4.04 28.13 -18.23
CA LEU A 188 -2.72 27.50 -18.09
C LEU A 188 -1.58 28.47 -18.39
N TRP A 189 -1.78 29.35 -19.38
CA TRP A 189 -0.83 30.42 -19.71
C TRP A 189 -0.61 31.39 -18.55
N LEU A 190 -1.70 31.84 -17.89
CA LEU A 190 -1.61 32.66 -16.67
C LEU A 190 -0.92 31.91 -15.53
N ALA A 191 -1.25 30.63 -15.32
CA ALA A 191 -0.62 29.80 -14.30
C ALA A 191 0.88 29.61 -14.52
N GLY A 192 1.33 29.49 -15.77
CA GLY A 192 2.76 29.40 -16.12
C GLY A 192 3.57 30.66 -15.77
N LYS A 193 2.90 31.79 -15.53
CA LYS A 193 3.50 33.08 -15.15
C LYS A 193 3.12 33.53 -13.73
N ILE A 194 2.60 32.63 -12.90
CA ILE A 194 2.10 32.94 -11.54
C ILE A 194 3.14 33.55 -10.60
N ALA A 195 4.44 33.35 -10.87
CA ALA A 195 5.53 33.97 -10.12
C ALA A 195 5.64 35.49 -10.33
N ASP A 196 5.05 36.04 -11.41
CA ASP A 196 5.00 37.47 -11.71
C ASP A 196 3.59 38.03 -11.44
N GLN A 197 3.35 38.44 -10.18
CA GLN A 197 2.05 38.96 -9.74
C GLN A 197 1.64 40.23 -10.49
N ALA A 198 2.61 41.08 -10.85
CA ALA A 198 2.33 42.32 -11.56
C ALA A 198 1.87 42.04 -13.00
N PHE A 199 2.45 41.02 -13.65
CA PHE A 199 1.98 40.52 -14.93
C PHE A 199 0.56 39.96 -14.85
N VAL A 200 0.32 39.04 -13.92
CA VAL A 200 -1.00 38.39 -13.77
C VAL A 200 -2.10 39.41 -13.51
N GLY A 201 -1.89 40.36 -12.59
CA GLY A 201 -2.89 41.39 -12.30
C GLY A 201 -3.26 42.20 -13.54
N ARG A 202 -2.25 42.67 -14.29
CA ARG A 202 -2.46 43.43 -15.53
C ARG A 202 -3.17 42.63 -16.63
N GLU A 203 -2.83 41.35 -16.82
CA GLU A 203 -3.47 40.54 -17.86
C GLU A 203 -4.88 40.10 -17.46
N THR A 204 -5.13 39.83 -16.18
CA THR A 204 -6.45 39.44 -15.66
C THR A 204 -7.48 40.57 -15.81
N GLU A 205 -7.08 41.82 -15.56
CA GLU A 205 -7.93 42.99 -15.82
C GLU A 205 -8.32 43.13 -17.31
N LYS A 206 -7.45 42.72 -18.23
CA LYS A 206 -7.75 42.75 -19.68
C LYS A 206 -8.73 41.65 -20.08
N VAL A 207 -8.70 40.49 -19.44
CA VAL A 207 -9.68 39.42 -19.72
C VAL A 207 -11.11 39.90 -19.45
N ALA A 208 -11.33 40.72 -18.42
CA ALA A 208 -12.64 41.30 -18.14
C ALA A 208 -13.17 42.18 -19.29
N LYS A 209 -12.28 42.82 -20.07
CA LYS A 209 -12.64 43.67 -21.22
C LYS A 209 -13.21 42.89 -22.41
N LEU A 210 -13.06 41.56 -22.43
CA LEU A 210 -13.72 40.71 -23.41
C LEU A 210 -15.24 40.66 -23.20
N VAL A 211 -15.70 40.90 -21.97
CA VAL A 211 -17.12 40.95 -21.59
C VAL A 211 -17.58 42.40 -21.46
N GLU A 212 -16.86 43.21 -20.69
CA GLU A 212 -17.21 44.59 -20.37
C GLU A 212 -16.26 45.55 -21.10
N SER A 213 -16.61 45.92 -22.33
CA SER A 213 -15.82 46.92 -23.04
C SER A 213 -16.20 48.32 -22.62
N SER A 214 -15.20 49.18 -22.49
CA SER A 214 -15.40 50.62 -22.32
C SER A 214 -15.72 51.35 -23.62
N ASP A 215 -15.55 50.68 -24.77
CA ASP A 215 -15.80 51.23 -26.11
C ASP A 215 -17.11 50.66 -26.70
N ALA A 216 -18.08 51.54 -26.97
CA ALA A 216 -19.38 51.19 -27.52
C ALA A 216 -19.36 50.99 -29.04
N ASN A 217 -18.28 51.34 -29.74
CA ASN A 217 -18.20 51.34 -31.20
C ASN A 217 -17.87 49.95 -31.78
N ARG A 218 -18.74 48.97 -31.56
CA ARG A 218 -18.63 47.60 -32.09
C ARG A 218 -19.73 47.35 -33.12
N ALA A 219 -19.39 47.43 -34.41
CA ALA A 219 -20.35 47.20 -35.51
C ALA A 219 -20.95 45.77 -35.57
N VAL A 220 -20.23 44.76 -35.06
CA VAL A 220 -20.71 43.37 -34.88
C VAL A 220 -20.36 42.83 -33.48
N PRO A 221 -21.17 41.92 -32.92
CA PRO A 221 -20.88 41.30 -31.64
C PRO A 221 -19.60 40.47 -31.66
N ILE A 222 -18.88 40.49 -30.53
CA ILE A 222 -17.74 39.62 -30.24
C ILE A 222 -18.16 38.64 -29.15
N ILE A 223 -17.96 37.35 -29.39
CA ILE A 223 -18.33 36.26 -28.49
C ILE A 223 -17.06 35.50 -28.13
N SER A 224 -16.74 35.39 -26.84
CA SER A 224 -15.52 34.70 -26.38
C SER A 224 -15.87 33.39 -25.67
N PHE A 225 -15.37 32.26 -26.19
CA PHE A 225 -15.37 30.98 -25.52
C PHE A 225 -13.99 30.72 -24.92
N ILE A 226 -13.95 30.60 -23.60
CA ILE A 226 -12.72 30.34 -22.85
C ILE A 226 -12.74 28.92 -22.34
N ALA A 227 -11.73 28.12 -22.68
CA ALA A 227 -11.58 26.79 -22.13
C ALA A 227 -11.10 26.87 -20.67
N ARG A 228 -11.91 26.35 -19.73
CA ARG A 228 -11.52 26.16 -18.33
C ARG A 228 -11.38 24.67 -18.07
N GLN A 229 -10.16 24.15 -18.12
CA GLN A 229 -9.91 22.72 -17.92
C GLN A 229 -9.90 22.32 -16.42
N ARG A 230 -9.56 23.23 -15.51
CA ARG A 230 -9.62 23.05 -14.04
C ARG A 230 -9.86 24.38 -13.32
N ASP A 231 -10.32 24.32 -12.06
CA ASP A 231 -10.33 25.49 -11.19
C ASP A 231 -8.91 25.79 -10.71
N LEU A 232 -8.42 27.01 -10.95
CA LEU A 232 -7.07 27.43 -10.56
C LEU A 232 -6.85 27.40 -9.05
N ARG A 233 -7.95 27.43 -8.27
CA ARG A 233 -7.94 27.24 -6.82
C ARG A 233 -7.33 25.89 -6.39
N GLU A 234 -7.45 24.87 -7.24
CA GLU A 234 -6.95 23.51 -6.96
C GLU A 234 -5.49 23.29 -7.39
N LEU A 235 -4.95 24.14 -8.27
CA LEU A 235 -3.59 24.04 -8.80
C LEU A 235 -2.53 24.68 -7.88
N VAL A 236 -2.94 25.56 -6.96
CA VAL A 236 -2.06 26.19 -5.98
C VAL A 236 -2.11 25.35 -4.70
N GLY A 237 -1.31 24.28 -4.66
CA GLY A 237 -1.22 23.37 -3.51
C GLY A 237 -0.92 24.11 -2.20
N SER A 238 -1.40 23.56 -1.09
CA SER A 238 -1.29 24.08 0.28
C SER A 238 0.14 24.21 0.84
N GLU A 239 1.17 24.02 0.03
CA GLU A 239 2.59 24.13 0.43
C GLU A 239 3.21 25.51 0.17
N ARG A 240 2.50 26.45 -0.47
CA ARG A 240 2.92 27.86 -0.48
C ARG A 240 2.22 28.62 0.63
N THR A 241 2.92 28.79 1.75
CA THR A 241 2.56 29.77 2.78
C THR A 241 2.57 31.18 2.17
N GLY A 242 1.47 31.93 2.30
CA GLY A 242 1.48 33.37 2.10
C GLY A 242 0.24 33.98 1.46
N ALA A 243 -0.03 35.25 1.81
CA ALA A 243 -1.08 36.11 1.25
C ALA A 243 -1.09 36.21 -0.30
N GLU A 244 -0.02 35.73 -0.95
CA GLU A 244 0.19 35.69 -2.39
C GLU A 244 -0.76 34.74 -3.13
N ALA A 245 -0.98 33.54 -2.59
CA ALA A 245 -1.93 32.57 -3.17
C ALA A 245 -3.38 33.06 -3.05
N LEU A 246 -3.68 33.75 -1.94
CA LEU A 246 -5.01 34.29 -1.65
C LEU A 246 -5.34 35.49 -2.57
N SER A 247 -4.40 36.42 -2.76
CA SER A 247 -4.55 37.56 -3.69
C SER A 247 -4.79 37.10 -5.14
N PHE A 248 -4.08 36.05 -5.58
CA PHE A 248 -4.30 35.44 -6.89
C PHE A 248 -5.69 34.80 -7.00
N GLN A 249 -6.14 34.07 -5.97
CA GLN A 249 -7.48 33.49 -5.94
C GLN A 249 -8.58 34.57 -5.94
N ASP A 250 -8.37 35.69 -5.26
CA ASP A 250 -9.32 36.82 -5.24
C ASP A 250 -9.41 37.50 -6.61
N GLN A 251 -8.26 37.76 -7.26
CA GLN A 251 -8.21 38.32 -8.63
C GLN A 251 -8.88 37.40 -9.65
N LEU A 252 -8.73 36.09 -9.50
CA LEU A 252 -9.40 35.12 -10.37
C LEU A 252 -10.91 35.04 -10.14
N SER A 253 -11.32 35.10 -8.86
CA SER A 253 -12.74 35.10 -8.50
C SER A 253 -13.46 36.34 -9.02
N TYR A 254 -12.76 37.47 -9.11
CA TYR A 254 -13.29 38.73 -9.64
C TYR A 254 -13.70 38.67 -11.11
N TRP A 255 -12.98 37.94 -11.98
CA TRP A 255 -13.39 37.81 -13.39
C TRP A 255 -14.35 36.65 -13.63
N ASP A 256 -14.29 35.57 -12.83
CA ASP A 256 -15.18 34.41 -12.98
C ASP A 256 -16.66 34.81 -12.88
N GLY A 257 -16.99 35.79 -12.04
CA GLY A 257 -18.34 36.34 -11.91
C GLY A 257 -18.88 37.09 -13.13
N ARG A 258 -18.02 37.44 -14.11
CA ARG A 258 -18.41 38.17 -15.33
C ARG A 258 -18.69 37.26 -16.53
N PHE A 259 -18.18 36.04 -16.52
CA PHE A 259 -18.43 35.08 -17.59
C PHE A 259 -19.60 34.17 -17.25
N SER A 260 -20.42 33.84 -18.25
CA SER A 260 -21.40 32.78 -18.11
C SER A 260 -20.68 31.42 -18.18
N THR A 261 -20.77 30.63 -17.12
CA THR A 261 -20.14 29.31 -17.06
C THR A 261 -21.01 28.27 -17.75
N VAL A 262 -20.44 27.57 -18.74
CA VAL A 262 -21.05 26.36 -19.33
C VAL A 262 -20.34 25.13 -18.76
N THR A 263 -20.97 24.47 -17.80
CA THR A 263 -20.42 23.25 -17.20
C THR A 263 -20.62 22.06 -18.13
N LEU A 264 -19.51 21.53 -18.67
CA LEU A 264 -19.49 20.25 -19.36
C LEU A 264 -19.42 19.14 -18.31
N GLU A 265 -20.57 18.77 -17.77
CA GLU A 265 -20.66 17.69 -16.78
C GLU A 265 -20.25 16.33 -17.37
N ASP A 266 -19.56 15.52 -16.56
CA ASP A 266 -19.17 14.13 -16.89
C ASP A 266 -20.38 13.17 -17.00
N ARG A 267 -21.62 13.68 -16.88
CA ARG A 267 -22.88 12.94 -17.07
C ARG A 267 -22.97 12.20 -18.40
N ASN A 268 -22.19 12.61 -19.40
CA ASN A 268 -22.18 12.00 -20.72
C ASN A 268 -21.24 10.79 -20.83
N LEU A 269 -20.41 10.50 -19.82
CA LEU A 269 -19.47 9.38 -19.87
C LEU A 269 -20.15 8.04 -20.19
N PRO A 270 -21.31 7.68 -19.60
CA PRO A 270 -22.06 6.47 -19.97
C PRO A 270 -22.36 6.37 -21.48
N VAL A 271 -22.82 7.45 -22.08
CA VAL A 271 -23.16 7.51 -23.52
C VAL A 271 -21.90 7.42 -24.38
N ILE A 272 -20.81 8.06 -23.95
CA ILE A 272 -19.53 8.00 -24.66
C ILE A 272 -18.94 6.58 -24.59
N ALA A 273 -19.04 5.92 -23.43
CA ALA A 273 -18.59 4.55 -23.24
C ALA A 273 -19.41 3.57 -24.10
N GLU A 274 -20.74 3.72 -24.14
CA GLU A 274 -21.65 2.97 -25.01
C GLU A 274 -21.22 3.03 -26.48
N GLN A 275 -20.91 4.23 -26.97
CA GLN A 275 -20.58 4.42 -28.39
C GLN A 275 -19.14 4.06 -28.76
N ARG A 276 -18.17 4.26 -27.85
CA ARG A 276 -16.74 4.09 -28.16
C ARG A 276 -16.14 2.76 -27.75
N ILE A 277 -16.62 2.17 -26.65
CA ILE A 277 -16.03 0.96 -26.05
C ILE A 277 -17.01 -0.20 -26.08
N LEU A 278 -18.26 0.04 -25.68
CA LEU A 278 -19.26 -1.00 -25.45
C LEU A 278 -20.18 -1.22 -26.65
N LYS A 279 -19.82 -0.69 -27.81
CA LYS A 279 -20.63 -0.79 -29.03
C LYS A 279 -20.76 -2.27 -29.43
N PRO A 280 -21.98 -2.82 -29.52
CA PRO A 280 -22.17 -4.18 -29.99
C PRO A 280 -21.61 -4.36 -31.41
N ARG A 281 -21.01 -5.52 -31.68
CA ARG A 281 -20.42 -5.82 -32.99
C ARG A 281 -21.48 -5.92 -34.08
N ASP A 282 -22.62 -6.50 -33.75
CA ASP A 282 -23.77 -6.70 -34.64
C ASP A 282 -25.10 -6.70 -33.85
N ALA A 283 -26.21 -6.82 -34.56
CA ALA A 283 -27.56 -6.79 -33.98
C ALA A 283 -27.86 -8.02 -33.10
N GLU A 284 -27.25 -9.18 -33.40
CA GLU A 284 -27.45 -10.39 -32.62
C GLU A 284 -26.74 -10.29 -31.26
N ALA A 285 -25.51 -9.79 -31.25
CA ALA A 285 -24.76 -9.46 -30.03
C ALA A 285 -25.51 -8.45 -29.17
N ALA A 286 -26.12 -7.43 -29.78
CA ALA A 286 -26.95 -6.47 -29.07
C ALA A 286 -28.13 -7.14 -28.36
N GLN A 287 -28.82 -8.07 -29.03
CA GLN A 287 -29.93 -8.84 -28.40
C GLN A 287 -29.44 -9.72 -27.25
N ARG A 288 -28.33 -10.44 -27.43
CA ARG A 288 -27.74 -11.28 -26.37
C ARG A 288 -27.33 -10.47 -25.14
N ILE A 289 -26.80 -9.26 -25.34
CA ILE A 289 -26.46 -8.33 -24.25
C ILE A 289 -27.72 -7.90 -23.48
N VAL A 290 -28.78 -7.53 -24.20
CA VAL A 290 -30.06 -7.16 -23.58
C VAL A 290 -30.64 -8.31 -22.76
N GLU A 291 -30.61 -9.53 -23.29
CA GLU A 291 -31.10 -10.71 -22.56
C GLU A 291 -30.23 -11.02 -21.33
N ALA A 292 -28.92 -10.90 -21.44
CA ALA A 292 -28.01 -11.07 -20.32
C ALA A 292 -28.25 -10.04 -19.22
N PHE A 293 -28.49 -8.77 -19.58
CA PHE A 293 -28.78 -7.70 -18.63
C PHE A 293 -30.09 -7.92 -17.85
N ARG A 294 -31.09 -8.61 -18.40
CA ARG A 294 -32.33 -8.95 -17.65
C ARG A 294 -32.04 -9.77 -16.39
N ARG A 295 -30.99 -10.59 -16.39
CA ARG A 295 -30.55 -11.33 -15.19
C ARG A 295 -30.00 -10.40 -14.11
N THR A 296 -29.34 -9.32 -14.51
CA THR A 296 -28.88 -8.24 -13.62
C THR A 296 -30.06 -7.45 -13.06
N ASP A 297 -31.08 -7.18 -13.88
CA ASP A 297 -32.30 -6.48 -13.46
C ASP A 297 -33.11 -7.29 -12.42
N ALA A 298 -32.98 -8.62 -12.45
CA ALA A 298 -33.57 -9.55 -11.49
C ALA A 298 -32.77 -9.77 -10.19
N LEU A 299 -31.68 -9.02 -9.98
CA LEU A 299 -30.91 -9.08 -8.73
C LEU A 299 -31.78 -8.64 -7.52
N PRO A 300 -31.48 -9.14 -6.30
CA PRO A 300 -32.14 -8.67 -5.09
C PRO A 300 -32.04 -7.14 -4.95
N ALA A 301 -33.13 -6.48 -4.55
CA ALA A 301 -33.22 -5.02 -4.45
C ALA A 301 -32.03 -4.41 -3.68
N ALA A 302 -31.68 -4.98 -2.53
CA ALA A 302 -30.55 -4.50 -1.72
C ALA A 302 -29.19 -4.52 -2.45
N THR A 303 -28.96 -5.47 -3.36
CA THR A 303 -27.73 -5.54 -4.19
C THR A 303 -27.83 -4.56 -5.35
N ARG A 304 -29.00 -4.50 -6.00
CA ARG A 304 -29.27 -3.61 -7.13
C ARG A 304 -29.12 -2.14 -6.72
N ASP A 305 -29.67 -1.73 -5.58
CA ASP A 305 -29.62 -0.36 -5.08
C ASP A 305 -28.17 0.10 -4.84
N VAL A 306 -27.32 -0.80 -4.34
CA VAL A 306 -25.88 -0.52 -4.18
C VAL A 306 -25.17 -0.35 -5.52
N LEU A 307 -25.48 -1.19 -6.50
CA LEU A 307 -24.88 -1.13 -7.84
C LEU A 307 -25.35 0.09 -8.64
N LEU A 308 -26.62 0.48 -8.48
CA LEU A 308 -27.21 1.67 -9.10
C LEU A 308 -26.71 2.95 -8.44
N SER A 309 -26.49 2.97 -7.12
CA SER A 309 -26.17 4.21 -6.39
C SER A 309 -27.22 5.29 -6.72
N ASP A 310 -26.80 6.48 -7.12
CA ASP A 310 -27.67 7.57 -7.60
C ASP A 310 -28.07 7.46 -9.10
N GLY A 311 -27.68 6.38 -9.80
CA GLY A 311 -27.96 6.16 -11.22
C GLY A 311 -29.29 5.45 -11.50
N ASP A 312 -29.77 5.52 -12.74
CA ASP A 312 -30.96 4.81 -13.19
C ASP A 312 -30.65 3.49 -13.92
N THR A 313 -31.70 2.71 -14.17
CA THR A 313 -31.57 1.39 -14.82
C THR A 313 -31.18 1.50 -16.29
N ASP A 314 -31.57 2.58 -16.97
CA ASP A 314 -31.22 2.82 -18.36
C ASP A 314 -29.73 3.16 -18.51
N ALA A 315 -29.18 3.97 -17.61
CA ALA A 315 -27.74 4.25 -17.53
C ALA A 315 -26.95 2.96 -17.29
N PHE A 316 -27.42 2.10 -16.37
CA PHE A 316 -26.77 0.81 -16.14
C PHE A 316 -26.82 -0.09 -17.40
N ARG A 317 -27.96 -0.11 -18.11
CA ARG A 317 -28.07 -0.87 -19.36
C ARG A 317 -27.08 -0.40 -20.42
N ARG A 318 -26.83 0.92 -20.51
CA ARG A 318 -25.87 1.51 -21.47
C ARG A 318 -24.41 1.22 -21.12
N THR A 319 -24.09 1.07 -19.84
CA THR A 319 -22.72 0.86 -19.35
C THR A 319 -22.37 -0.59 -19.06
N TYR A 320 -23.32 -1.52 -19.20
CA TYR A 320 -23.08 -2.95 -19.00
C TYR A 320 -21.83 -3.41 -19.79
N PRO A 321 -20.85 -4.09 -19.14
CA PRO A 321 -20.92 -4.77 -17.83
C PRO A 321 -20.51 -3.94 -16.59
N PHE A 322 -20.31 -2.63 -16.73
CA PHE A 322 -19.96 -1.73 -15.63
C PHE A 322 -21.20 -1.16 -14.94
N SER A 323 -21.25 -1.25 -13.61
CA SER A 323 -22.35 -0.66 -12.82
C SER A 323 -22.24 0.86 -12.71
N PRO A 324 -23.34 1.59 -12.48
CA PRO A 324 -23.27 3.03 -12.21
C PRO A 324 -22.36 3.38 -11.03
N ALA A 325 -22.36 2.60 -9.94
CA ALA A 325 -21.42 2.74 -8.83
C ALA A 325 -19.95 2.61 -9.28
N PHE A 326 -19.66 1.69 -10.21
CA PHE A 326 -18.35 1.56 -10.84
C PHE A 326 -17.99 2.81 -11.63
N MET A 327 -18.90 3.28 -12.49
CA MET A 327 -18.69 4.47 -13.32
C MET A 327 -18.45 5.73 -12.48
N GLN A 328 -19.20 5.92 -11.40
CA GLN A 328 -19.00 7.04 -10.47
C GLN A 328 -17.63 6.99 -9.80
N THR A 329 -17.21 5.81 -9.34
CA THR A 329 -15.88 5.62 -8.75
C THR A 329 -14.78 5.88 -9.76
N LEU A 330 -14.93 5.35 -10.98
CA LEU A 330 -13.98 5.55 -12.08
C LEU A 330 -13.82 7.04 -12.43
N VAL A 331 -14.91 7.80 -12.55
CA VAL A 331 -14.84 9.25 -12.79
C VAL A 331 -14.08 9.94 -11.68
N HIS A 332 -14.42 9.65 -10.42
CA HIS A 332 -13.77 10.26 -9.27
C HIS A 332 -12.27 9.98 -9.24
N VAL A 333 -11.87 8.71 -9.38
CA VAL A 333 -10.46 8.31 -9.34
C VAL A 333 -9.70 8.81 -10.58
N SER A 334 -10.28 8.74 -11.78
CA SER A 334 -9.62 9.22 -13.00
C SER A 334 -9.42 10.74 -13.03
N SER A 335 -10.31 11.51 -12.39
CA SER A 335 -10.14 12.97 -12.27
C SER A 335 -8.87 13.35 -11.47
N ALA A 336 -8.39 12.45 -10.61
CA ALA A 336 -7.19 12.62 -9.80
C ALA A 336 -5.88 12.18 -10.49
N LEU A 337 -5.95 11.44 -11.61
CA LEU A 337 -4.80 10.85 -12.33
C LEU A 337 -4.41 11.67 -13.58
N GLN A 338 -3.13 11.67 -13.98
CA GLN A 338 -2.55 12.51 -15.05
C GLN A 338 -3.27 12.50 -16.42
N ARG A 339 -3.01 13.56 -17.23
CA ARG A 339 -3.70 13.93 -18.49
C ARG A 339 -3.80 12.79 -19.53
N GLU A 340 -2.86 11.85 -19.55
CA GLU A 340 -2.85 10.79 -20.56
C GLU A 340 -3.84 9.66 -20.28
N ARG A 341 -4.36 9.55 -19.06
CA ARG A 341 -5.14 8.41 -18.61
C ARG A 341 -6.60 8.77 -18.32
N THR A 342 -7.41 8.72 -19.37
CA THR A 342 -8.86 8.97 -19.27
C THR A 342 -9.61 7.75 -18.72
N ALA A 343 -10.77 7.97 -18.11
CA ALA A 343 -11.70 6.93 -17.69
C ALA A 343 -11.94 5.87 -18.79
N LEU A 344 -12.05 6.29 -20.05
CA LEU A 344 -12.23 5.39 -21.19
C LEU A 344 -11.06 4.44 -21.40
N LYS A 345 -9.80 4.90 -21.25
CA LYS A 345 -8.62 4.03 -21.36
C LYS A 345 -8.59 2.99 -20.24
N LEU A 346 -8.96 3.37 -19.02
CA LEU A 346 -9.05 2.44 -17.88
C LEU A 346 -10.13 1.37 -18.12
N MET A 347 -11.32 1.76 -18.60
CA MET A 347 -12.37 0.80 -18.98
C MET A 347 -11.89 -0.18 -20.04
N GLN A 348 -11.21 0.33 -21.08
CA GLN A 348 -10.65 -0.51 -22.14
C GLN A 348 -9.63 -1.50 -21.58
N GLN A 349 -8.70 -1.03 -20.73
CA GLN A 349 -7.69 -1.87 -20.10
C GLN A 349 -8.33 -3.01 -19.30
N ILE A 350 -9.32 -2.70 -18.45
CA ILE A 350 -10.01 -3.72 -17.64
C ILE A 350 -10.69 -4.77 -18.53
N LEU A 351 -11.32 -4.38 -19.64
CA LEU A 351 -11.90 -5.35 -20.58
C LEU A 351 -10.84 -6.20 -21.28
N VAL A 352 -9.67 -5.64 -21.57
CA VAL A 352 -8.54 -6.36 -22.18
C VAL A 352 -7.95 -7.36 -21.20
N ASP A 353 -7.81 -6.99 -19.92
CA ASP A 353 -7.27 -7.86 -18.87
C ASP A 353 -8.23 -8.99 -18.51
N ARG A 354 -9.54 -8.71 -18.59
CA ARG A 354 -10.62 -9.66 -18.31
C ARG A 354 -11.12 -10.40 -19.57
N ARG A 355 -10.44 -10.29 -20.71
CA ARG A 355 -10.92 -10.85 -22.00
C ARG A 355 -11.06 -12.39 -21.99
N ASP A 356 -10.25 -13.06 -21.17
CA ASP A 356 -10.16 -14.52 -21.14
C ASP A 356 -11.11 -15.15 -20.09
N ASP A 357 -11.63 -14.37 -19.12
CA ASP A 357 -12.44 -14.87 -18.00
C ASP A 357 -13.82 -14.20 -17.85
N LEU A 358 -14.05 -13.00 -18.40
CA LEU A 358 -15.33 -12.30 -18.30
C LEU A 358 -16.38 -12.90 -19.26
N GLN A 359 -17.46 -13.40 -18.69
CA GLN A 359 -18.55 -14.01 -19.44
C GLN A 359 -19.80 -13.14 -19.50
N LEU A 360 -20.59 -13.32 -20.56
CA LEU A 360 -21.85 -12.62 -20.73
C LEU A 360 -22.86 -12.98 -19.62
N GLY A 361 -23.32 -11.97 -18.90
CA GLY A 361 -24.16 -12.05 -17.70
C GLY A 361 -23.40 -11.71 -16.41
N GLN A 362 -22.09 -11.55 -16.46
CA GLN A 362 -21.28 -11.11 -15.32
C GLN A 362 -21.11 -9.59 -15.33
N LEU A 363 -20.96 -9.03 -14.13
CA LEU A 363 -20.56 -7.64 -13.93
C LEU A 363 -19.06 -7.56 -13.68
N VAL A 364 -18.48 -6.42 -14.01
CA VAL A 364 -17.10 -6.11 -13.60
C VAL A 364 -17.11 -5.74 -12.12
N PRO A 365 -16.40 -6.48 -11.25
CA PRO A 365 -16.25 -6.15 -9.84
C PRO A 365 -15.53 -4.82 -9.66
N LEU A 366 -15.92 -4.04 -8.65
CA LEU A 366 -15.29 -2.75 -8.39
C LEU A 366 -13.79 -2.87 -8.07
N GLY A 367 -13.37 -3.95 -7.42
CA GLY A 367 -11.97 -4.19 -7.07
C GLY A 367 -11.01 -4.17 -8.27
N ASP A 368 -11.48 -4.55 -9.46
CA ASP A 368 -10.66 -4.56 -10.69
C ASP A 368 -10.21 -3.15 -11.10
N LEU A 369 -10.91 -2.10 -10.66
CA LEU A 369 -10.51 -0.72 -10.91
C LEU A 369 -9.19 -0.37 -10.21
N PHE A 370 -8.88 -1.00 -9.07
CA PHE A 370 -7.66 -0.70 -8.32
C PHE A 370 -6.41 -1.04 -9.13
N ASP A 371 -6.36 -2.20 -9.79
CA ASP A 371 -5.23 -2.63 -10.61
C ASP A 371 -5.03 -1.71 -11.81
N ALA A 372 -6.13 -1.41 -12.50
CA ALA A 372 -6.11 -0.49 -13.62
C ALA A 372 -5.56 0.88 -13.21
N VAL A 373 -5.77 1.32 -11.98
CA VAL A 373 -5.23 2.60 -11.48
C VAL A 373 -3.79 2.44 -10.98
N ALA A 374 -3.48 1.39 -10.22
CA ALA A 374 -2.20 1.16 -9.54
C ALA A 374 -1.06 0.74 -10.46
N ASP A 375 -1.34 0.02 -11.55
CA ASP A 375 -0.34 -0.42 -12.54
C ASP A 375 0.05 0.70 -13.52
N GLY A 376 -0.50 1.89 -13.35
CA GLY A 376 -0.07 3.08 -14.10
C GLY A 376 1.23 3.67 -13.57
N ASN A 377 2.16 3.96 -14.47
CA ASN A 377 3.32 4.81 -14.16
C ASN A 377 2.95 6.30 -13.89
N ASP A 378 1.67 6.65 -13.90
CA ASP A 378 1.15 8.01 -13.81
C ASP A 378 0.93 8.43 -12.35
N GLN A 379 1.56 9.52 -11.93
CA GLN A 379 1.45 10.04 -10.56
C GLN A 379 0.19 10.89 -10.37
N PRO A 380 -0.49 10.87 -9.21
CA PRO A 380 -1.61 11.77 -8.94
C PRO A 380 -1.22 13.25 -9.04
N PHE A 381 -2.17 14.10 -9.44
CA PHE A 381 -1.91 15.52 -9.69
C PHE A 381 -1.60 16.36 -8.45
N THR A 382 -2.06 15.94 -7.26
CA THR A 382 -1.79 16.65 -6.00
C THR A 382 -0.91 15.79 -5.09
N GLU A 383 0.02 16.42 -4.37
CA GLU A 383 0.91 15.71 -3.45
C GLU A 383 0.17 14.96 -2.34
N LYS A 384 -0.97 15.49 -1.88
CA LYS A 384 -1.82 14.82 -0.89
C LYS A 384 -2.42 13.51 -1.42
N LEU A 385 -3.06 13.54 -2.60
CA LEU A 385 -3.61 12.32 -3.21
C LEU A 385 -2.50 11.36 -3.62
N LYS A 386 -1.33 11.87 -4.04
CA LYS A 386 -0.14 11.06 -4.28
C LYS A 386 0.28 10.31 -3.03
N HIS A 387 0.33 10.99 -1.88
CA HIS A 387 0.68 10.37 -0.62
C HIS A 387 -0.34 9.29 -0.19
N GLU A 388 -1.64 9.58 -0.25
CA GLU A 388 -2.70 8.61 0.07
C GLU A 388 -2.67 7.40 -0.86
N PHE A 389 -2.38 7.62 -2.15
CA PHE A 389 -2.25 6.56 -3.15
C PHE A 389 -0.99 5.70 -2.93
N ASP A 390 0.14 6.33 -2.64
CA ASP A 390 1.38 5.62 -2.30
C ASP A 390 1.20 4.78 -1.03
N GLN A 391 0.53 5.31 0.00
CA GLN A 391 0.17 4.57 1.21
C GLN A 391 -0.72 3.36 0.91
N ALA A 392 -1.78 3.55 0.11
CA ALA A 392 -2.66 2.45 -0.29
C ALA A 392 -1.89 1.35 -1.06
N ARG A 393 -0.99 1.75 -1.97
CA ARG A 393 -0.11 0.83 -2.70
C ARG A 393 0.85 0.09 -1.76
N THR A 394 1.49 0.79 -0.83
CA THR A 394 2.38 0.19 0.18
C THR A 394 1.63 -0.80 1.06
N LEU A 395 0.46 -0.41 1.59
CA LEU A 395 -0.37 -1.29 2.42
C LEU A 395 -0.81 -2.55 1.65
N TYR A 396 -1.18 -2.38 0.37
CA TYR A 396 -1.53 -3.51 -0.49
C TYR A 396 -0.34 -4.45 -0.72
N GLN A 397 0.80 -3.92 -1.18
CA GLN A 397 1.98 -4.71 -1.56
C GLN A 397 2.70 -5.35 -0.37
N ARG A 398 2.83 -4.64 0.76
CA ARG A 398 3.61 -5.09 1.92
C ARG A 398 2.81 -5.88 2.94
N THR A 399 1.50 -5.68 3.02
CA THR A 399 0.68 -6.27 4.10
C THR A 399 -0.45 -7.12 3.54
N LEU A 400 -1.38 -6.51 2.81
CA LEU A 400 -2.63 -7.18 2.44
C LEU A 400 -2.41 -8.33 1.45
N ARG A 401 -1.61 -8.11 0.40
CA ARG A 401 -1.37 -9.13 -0.62
C ARG A 401 -0.54 -10.31 -0.09
N PRO A 402 0.57 -10.11 0.66
CA PRO A 402 1.27 -11.21 1.32
C PRO A 402 0.37 -12.03 2.25
N MET A 403 -0.48 -11.37 3.05
CA MET A 403 -1.46 -12.07 3.90
C MET A 403 -2.39 -12.98 3.09
N LEU A 404 -2.94 -12.48 1.98
CA LEU A 404 -3.81 -13.27 1.10
C LEU A 404 -3.09 -14.46 0.46
N LEU A 405 -1.84 -14.26 0.01
CA LEU A 405 -1.00 -15.31 -0.56
C LEU A 405 -0.71 -16.41 0.46
N THR A 406 -0.28 -16.06 1.67
CA THR A 406 -0.01 -17.01 2.76
C THR A 406 -1.28 -17.78 3.14
N GLN A 407 -2.43 -17.11 3.27
CA GLN A 407 -3.69 -17.76 3.64
C GLN A 407 -4.17 -18.76 2.58
N ARG A 408 -3.82 -18.53 1.31
CA ARG A 408 -4.21 -19.41 0.19
C ARG A 408 -3.11 -20.40 -0.20
N GLU A 409 -1.94 -20.33 0.43
CA GLU A 409 -0.72 -21.09 0.09
C GLU A 409 -0.34 -20.90 -1.39
N PHE A 410 -0.36 -19.65 -1.87
CA PHE A 410 0.01 -19.26 -3.23
C PHE A 410 1.36 -18.55 -3.27
N THR A 411 2.12 -18.75 -4.35
CA THR A 411 3.24 -17.87 -4.69
C THR A 411 2.80 -16.70 -5.56
N ASP A 412 3.69 -15.72 -5.67
CA ASP A 412 3.53 -14.55 -6.52
C ASP A 412 3.34 -14.92 -8.01
N GLU A 413 4.13 -15.87 -8.49
CA GLU A 413 4.14 -16.37 -9.87
C GLU A 413 2.86 -17.14 -10.21
N GLN A 414 2.36 -17.95 -9.26
CA GLN A 414 1.09 -18.66 -9.40
C GLN A 414 -0.11 -17.70 -9.41
N ALA A 415 -0.07 -16.65 -8.59
CA ALA A 415 -1.13 -15.63 -8.58
C ALA A 415 -1.15 -14.80 -9.88
N ALA A 416 0.02 -14.56 -10.48
CA ALA A 416 0.16 -13.90 -11.79
C ALA A 416 -0.29 -14.78 -12.97
N GLY A 417 -0.50 -16.09 -12.75
CA GLY A 417 -0.87 -17.03 -13.80
C GLY A 417 0.28 -17.44 -14.72
N HIS A 418 1.53 -17.30 -14.23
CA HIS A 418 2.73 -17.73 -14.96
C HIS A 418 3.09 -19.20 -14.71
N ASP A 419 2.59 -19.78 -13.62
CA ASP A 419 2.76 -21.19 -13.26
C ASP A 419 1.41 -21.93 -13.18
N ASP A 420 1.46 -23.25 -13.33
CA ASP A 420 0.28 -24.12 -13.27
C ASP A 420 -0.31 -24.10 -11.85
N ALA A 421 -1.53 -23.55 -11.73
CA ALA A 421 -2.22 -23.36 -10.46
C ALA A 421 -3.65 -23.91 -10.55
N ASP A 422 -4.15 -24.46 -9.43
CA ASP A 422 -5.54 -24.92 -9.36
C ASP A 422 -6.51 -23.76 -9.64
N ALA A 423 -7.33 -23.90 -10.69
CA ALA A 423 -8.24 -22.86 -11.15
C ALA A 423 -9.27 -22.44 -10.09
N GLY A 424 -9.67 -23.36 -9.21
CA GLY A 424 -10.59 -23.09 -8.10
C GLY A 424 -9.94 -22.22 -7.02
N ARG A 425 -8.70 -22.56 -6.61
CA ARG A 425 -7.95 -21.77 -5.63
C ARG A 425 -7.57 -20.39 -6.18
N LEU A 426 -7.19 -20.29 -7.46
CA LEU A 426 -6.89 -19.01 -8.11
C LEU A 426 -8.13 -18.11 -8.15
N ALA A 427 -9.31 -18.67 -8.45
CA ALA A 427 -10.56 -17.91 -8.41
C ALA A 427 -10.90 -17.43 -6.98
N ALA A 428 -10.63 -18.24 -5.96
CA ALA A 428 -10.83 -17.86 -4.56
C ALA A 428 -9.88 -16.74 -4.11
N PHE A 429 -8.60 -16.80 -4.51
CA PHE A 429 -7.63 -15.73 -4.28
C PHE A 429 -8.08 -14.42 -4.94
N ARG A 430 -8.41 -14.45 -6.24
CA ARG A 430 -8.91 -13.26 -6.97
C ARG A 430 -10.17 -12.68 -6.33
N ALA A 431 -11.03 -13.51 -5.76
CA ALA A 431 -12.21 -13.05 -5.05
C ALA A 431 -11.86 -12.30 -3.76
N ASP A 432 -10.91 -12.80 -2.96
CA ASP A 432 -10.42 -12.10 -1.75
C ASP A 432 -9.74 -10.78 -2.11
N ASP A 433 -8.88 -10.85 -3.12
CA ASP A 433 -8.09 -9.74 -3.62
C ASP A 433 -8.98 -8.57 -4.09
N ARG A 434 -10.06 -8.85 -4.83
CA ARG A 434 -11.08 -7.85 -5.22
C ARG A 434 -11.78 -7.18 -4.04
N LEU A 435 -12.08 -7.92 -2.97
CA LEU A 435 -12.69 -7.35 -1.77
C LEU A 435 -11.73 -6.34 -1.12
N VAL A 436 -10.47 -6.72 -0.96
CA VAL A 436 -9.43 -5.87 -0.38
C VAL A 436 -9.20 -4.62 -1.24
N LYS A 437 -9.08 -4.78 -2.56
CA LYS A 437 -8.96 -3.68 -3.52
C LYS A 437 -10.12 -2.70 -3.48
N THR A 438 -11.33 -3.21 -3.29
CA THR A 438 -12.52 -2.35 -3.10
C THR A 438 -12.45 -1.56 -1.81
N LEU A 439 -11.92 -2.13 -0.72
CA LEU A 439 -11.72 -1.39 0.53
C LEU A 439 -10.63 -0.30 0.39
N LEU A 440 -9.57 -0.57 -0.38
CA LEU A 440 -8.56 0.43 -0.73
C LEU A 440 -9.17 1.58 -1.55
N LEU A 441 -9.98 1.27 -2.56
CA LEU A 441 -10.72 2.28 -3.32
C LEU A 441 -11.67 3.10 -2.44
N ALA A 442 -12.37 2.45 -1.49
CA ALA A 442 -13.24 3.15 -0.54
C ALA A 442 -12.46 4.09 0.41
N ALA A 443 -11.21 3.74 0.75
CA ALA A 443 -10.35 4.61 1.53
C ALA A 443 -9.77 5.78 0.71
N LEU A 444 -9.47 5.56 -0.58
CA LEU A 444 -8.96 6.58 -1.50
C LEU A 444 -10.04 7.55 -2.01
N ALA A 445 -11.28 7.11 -2.13
CA ALA A 445 -12.39 7.87 -2.71
C ALA A 445 -13.60 8.00 -1.78
N PRO A 446 -13.45 8.54 -0.55
CA PRO A 446 -14.54 8.59 0.43
C PRO A 446 -15.69 9.54 0.03
N GLY A 447 -15.49 10.41 -0.96
CA GLY A 447 -16.54 11.30 -1.48
C GLY A 447 -17.61 10.59 -2.29
N VAL A 448 -17.30 9.42 -2.87
CA VAL A 448 -18.20 8.68 -3.77
C VAL A 448 -19.36 8.08 -2.96
N PRO A 449 -20.64 8.37 -3.30
CA PRO A 449 -21.80 7.87 -2.56
C PRO A 449 -21.79 6.35 -2.37
N ALA A 450 -21.43 5.59 -3.42
CA ALA A 450 -21.35 4.14 -3.39
C ALA A 450 -20.28 3.58 -2.42
N LEU A 451 -19.28 4.38 -2.04
CA LEU A 451 -18.16 3.98 -1.18
C LEU A 451 -18.23 4.55 0.24
N ARG A 452 -19.17 5.47 0.49
CA ARG A 452 -19.42 5.97 1.84
C ARG A 452 -20.05 4.88 2.70
N GLY A 453 -19.71 4.84 4.00
CA GLY A 453 -20.36 3.92 4.95
C GLY A 453 -20.33 2.46 4.51
N MET A 454 -19.15 1.95 4.16
CA MET A 454 -18.98 0.56 3.71
C MET A 454 -19.46 -0.44 4.77
N THR A 455 -20.26 -1.42 4.33
CA THR A 455 -20.66 -2.59 5.12
C THR A 455 -20.28 -3.88 4.38
N ALA A 456 -20.30 -5.02 5.05
CA ALA A 456 -20.02 -6.31 4.41
C ALA A 456 -20.98 -6.59 3.25
N ARG A 457 -22.27 -6.27 3.38
CA ARG A 457 -23.26 -6.38 2.31
C ARG A 457 -22.93 -5.48 1.12
N ARG A 458 -22.57 -4.22 1.37
CA ARG A 458 -22.19 -3.27 0.32
C ARG A 458 -20.93 -3.73 -0.40
N LEU A 459 -19.94 -4.23 0.34
CA LEU A 459 -18.70 -4.78 -0.20
C LEU A 459 -18.94 -6.00 -1.11
N ALA A 460 -19.83 -6.91 -0.69
CA ALA A 460 -20.24 -8.06 -1.50
C ALA A 460 -20.98 -7.64 -2.77
N ALA A 461 -21.87 -6.65 -2.69
CA ALA A 461 -22.62 -6.14 -3.83
C ALA A 461 -21.72 -5.44 -4.87
N LEU A 462 -20.78 -4.60 -4.44
CA LEU A 462 -19.83 -3.94 -5.34
C LEU A 462 -18.87 -4.93 -6.04
N ASN A 463 -18.69 -6.12 -5.46
CA ASN A 463 -17.89 -7.21 -6.03
C ASN A 463 -18.74 -8.39 -6.50
N HIS A 464 -19.98 -8.12 -6.92
CA HIS A 464 -20.94 -9.15 -7.30
C HIS A 464 -20.35 -10.16 -8.28
N GLY A 465 -20.60 -11.46 -8.02
CA GLY A 465 -20.08 -12.56 -8.83
C GLY A 465 -18.66 -13.03 -8.45
N SER A 466 -17.94 -12.32 -7.58
CA SER A 466 -16.60 -12.72 -7.12
C SER A 466 -16.66 -13.86 -6.10
N ILE A 467 -17.56 -13.77 -5.11
CA ILE A 467 -17.72 -14.77 -4.07
C ILE A 467 -18.75 -15.80 -4.52
N ARG A 468 -18.30 -17.02 -4.82
CA ARG A 468 -19.18 -18.15 -5.15
C ARG A 468 -19.40 -18.99 -3.90
N THR A 469 -20.65 -19.14 -3.49
CA THR A 469 -21.04 -20.03 -2.40
C THR A 469 -21.95 -21.14 -2.95
N PRO A 470 -21.88 -22.38 -2.41
CA PRO A 470 -22.76 -23.45 -2.84
C PRO A 470 -24.23 -23.24 -2.44
N ILE A 471 -24.50 -22.36 -1.47
CA ILE A 471 -25.84 -22.00 -1.01
C ILE A 471 -26.09 -20.51 -1.32
N PRO A 472 -26.99 -20.20 -2.28
CA PRO A 472 -27.34 -18.82 -2.60
C PRO A 472 -27.78 -18.03 -1.36
N GLY A 473 -27.28 -16.81 -1.21
CA GLY A 473 -27.61 -15.92 -0.09
C GLY A 473 -26.64 -15.96 1.10
N GLN A 474 -25.63 -16.85 1.08
CA GLN A 474 -24.58 -16.88 2.11
C GLN A 474 -23.35 -16.01 1.79
N GLU A 475 -23.36 -15.28 0.68
CA GLU A 475 -22.20 -14.49 0.24
C GLU A 475 -21.80 -13.44 1.28
N VAL A 476 -22.78 -12.76 1.89
CA VAL A 476 -22.51 -11.75 2.93
C VAL A 476 -21.88 -12.37 4.17
N ALA A 477 -22.39 -13.51 4.64
CA ALA A 477 -21.84 -14.21 5.80
C ALA A 477 -20.39 -14.67 5.57
N GLU A 478 -20.10 -15.15 4.36
CA GLU A 478 -18.75 -15.53 3.95
C GLU A 478 -17.80 -14.32 3.89
N VAL A 479 -18.26 -13.17 3.39
CA VAL A 479 -17.50 -11.91 3.41
C VAL A 479 -17.23 -11.46 4.86
N VAL A 480 -18.22 -11.52 5.76
CA VAL A 480 -18.03 -11.19 7.19
C VAL A 480 -16.98 -12.09 7.83
N ARG A 481 -17.02 -13.41 7.56
CA ARG A 481 -16.05 -14.37 8.07
C ARG A 481 -14.63 -14.03 7.64
N ARG A 482 -14.44 -13.68 6.35
CA ARG A 482 -13.14 -13.26 5.79
C ARG A 482 -12.63 -11.97 6.44
N LEU A 483 -13.48 -10.95 6.51
CA LEU A 483 -13.13 -9.65 7.09
C LEU A 483 -12.69 -9.75 8.55
N ARG A 484 -13.40 -10.55 9.37
CA ARG A 484 -13.02 -10.78 10.78
C ARG A 484 -11.67 -11.50 10.90
N SER A 485 -11.40 -12.46 10.00
CA SER A 485 -10.11 -13.17 9.95
C SER A 485 -8.95 -12.27 9.50
N TRP A 486 -9.21 -11.27 8.66
CA TRP A 486 -8.19 -10.32 8.20
C TRP A 486 -7.95 -9.22 9.23
N ALA A 487 -8.99 -8.75 9.92
CA ALA A 487 -8.89 -7.73 10.96
C ALA A 487 -8.05 -8.16 12.17
N SER A 488 -7.86 -9.46 12.40
CA SER A 488 -6.93 -9.96 13.43
C SER A 488 -5.47 -9.87 13.02
N GLN A 489 -5.17 -9.67 11.73
CA GLN A 489 -3.82 -9.62 11.16
C GLN A 489 -3.45 -8.23 10.64
N VAL A 490 -4.45 -7.43 10.23
CA VAL A 490 -4.27 -6.10 9.63
C VAL A 490 -4.92 -5.04 10.51
N ALA A 491 -4.08 -4.22 11.16
CA ALA A 491 -4.52 -3.22 12.12
C ALA A 491 -5.30 -2.06 11.49
N GLU A 492 -5.00 -1.77 10.23
CA GLU A 492 -5.63 -0.76 9.38
C GLU A 492 -7.08 -1.12 9.05
N LEU A 493 -7.45 -2.40 9.15
CA LEU A 493 -8.78 -2.91 8.84
C LEU A 493 -9.66 -2.94 10.11
N ARG A 494 -10.64 -2.05 10.17
CA ARG A 494 -11.66 -2.00 11.22
C ARG A 494 -12.94 -2.68 10.75
N VAL A 495 -13.45 -3.60 11.56
CA VAL A 495 -14.68 -4.35 11.30
C VAL A 495 -15.57 -4.27 12.53
N GLY A 496 -16.83 -3.88 12.34
CA GLY A 496 -17.85 -3.83 13.37
C GLY A 496 -18.26 -5.22 13.90
N THR A 497 -19.11 -5.23 14.92
CA THR A 497 -19.57 -6.47 15.60
C THR A 497 -21.00 -6.86 15.24
N GLU A 498 -21.75 -5.92 14.65
CA GLU A 498 -23.12 -6.07 14.16
C GLU A 498 -23.24 -7.10 13.02
N ASP A 499 -24.49 -7.52 12.72
CA ASP A 499 -24.80 -8.58 11.75
C ASP A 499 -24.35 -8.24 10.31
N ASP A 500 -24.53 -6.98 9.89
CA ASP A 500 -23.89 -6.41 8.69
C ASP A 500 -22.83 -5.39 9.15
N PRO A 501 -21.60 -5.85 9.44
CA PRO A 501 -20.59 -5.01 10.07
C PRO A 501 -20.17 -3.89 9.14
N THR A 502 -20.03 -2.70 9.73
CA THR A 502 -19.33 -1.57 9.14
C THR A 502 -17.85 -1.94 8.96
N VAL A 503 -17.31 -1.63 7.78
CA VAL A 503 -15.95 -1.99 7.39
C VAL A 503 -15.23 -0.73 6.98
N ARG A 504 -14.05 -0.48 7.54
CA ARG A 504 -13.24 0.68 7.18
C ARG A 504 -11.77 0.31 7.13
N LEU A 505 -11.10 0.71 6.07
CA LEU A 505 -9.65 0.66 5.96
C LEU A 505 -9.08 2.05 6.25
N GLN A 506 -8.13 2.14 7.17
CA GLN A 506 -7.43 3.39 7.53
C GLN A 506 -6.04 3.38 6.90
N LEU A 507 -5.80 4.28 5.94
CA LEU A 507 -4.50 4.39 5.23
C LEU A 507 -3.37 4.98 6.10
N VAL A 508 -3.72 5.59 7.24
CA VAL A 508 -2.77 6.06 8.25
C VAL A 508 -2.46 4.88 9.19
N GLY A 509 -1.50 4.06 8.80
CA GLY A 509 -0.96 2.94 9.58
C GLY A 509 0.41 3.27 10.17
N VAL A 510 0.78 2.58 11.25
CA VAL A 510 2.12 2.65 11.84
C VAL A 510 3.07 1.78 11.01
N ASP A 511 4.09 2.37 10.39
CA ASP A 511 5.13 1.58 9.71
C ASP A 511 6.09 0.95 10.73
N LEU A 512 5.78 -0.28 11.14
CA LEU A 512 6.62 -1.05 12.06
C LEU A 512 7.99 -1.38 11.47
N SER A 513 8.10 -1.57 10.15
CA SER A 513 9.39 -1.84 9.50
C SER A 513 10.32 -0.64 9.65
N ALA A 514 9.81 0.58 9.41
CA ALA A 514 10.59 1.79 9.62
C ALA A 514 11.01 1.98 11.08
N ILE A 515 10.19 1.59 12.06
CA ILE A 515 10.55 1.61 13.49
C ILE A 515 11.65 0.58 13.79
N LEU A 516 11.51 -0.65 13.30
CA LEU A 516 12.49 -1.73 13.49
C LEU A 516 13.84 -1.43 12.83
N ASP A 517 13.84 -0.78 11.66
CA ASP A 517 15.04 -0.41 10.93
C ASP A 517 15.87 0.66 11.68
N ARG A 518 15.24 1.57 12.42
CA ARG A 518 15.94 2.56 13.27
C ARG A 518 16.76 1.91 14.38
N VAL A 519 16.35 0.74 14.86
CA VAL A 519 17.06 -0.03 15.90
C VAL A 519 17.82 -1.22 15.34
N ALA A 520 18.10 -1.25 14.03
CA ALA A 520 18.83 -2.36 13.40
C ALA A 520 20.21 -2.63 14.02
N HIS A 521 20.87 -1.59 14.57
CA HIS A 521 22.17 -1.68 15.23
C HIS A 521 22.18 -2.53 16.52
N VAL A 522 21.02 -2.79 17.11
CA VAL A 522 20.90 -3.63 18.32
C VAL A 522 21.09 -5.12 18.01
N ASP A 523 20.77 -5.51 16.77
CA ASP A 523 20.90 -6.88 16.31
C ASP A 523 22.37 -7.27 16.15
N SER A 524 22.84 -8.16 17.02
CA SER A 524 24.21 -8.68 17.04
C SER A 524 24.21 -10.16 17.40
N THR A 525 25.28 -10.89 17.05
CA THR A 525 25.41 -12.31 17.38
C THR A 525 25.27 -12.57 18.88
N ALA A 526 25.83 -11.70 19.72
CA ALA A 526 25.70 -11.79 21.17
C ALA A 526 24.24 -11.60 21.64
N ALA A 527 23.52 -10.63 21.09
CA ALA A 527 22.10 -10.42 21.41
C ALA A 527 21.22 -11.60 20.97
N ARG A 528 21.48 -12.18 19.79
CA ARG A 528 20.79 -13.39 19.32
C ARG A 528 21.06 -14.60 20.21
N ARG A 529 22.33 -14.81 20.62
CA ARG A 529 22.72 -15.88 21.56
C ARG A 529 22.02 -15.72 22.91
N GLY A 530 21.96 -14.50 23.44
CA GLY A 530 21.24 -14.18 24.68
C GLY A 530 19.74 -14.49 24.58
N LEU A 531 19.09 -14.06 23.51
CA LEU A 531 17.67 -14.34 23.28
C LEU A 531 17.36 -15.85 23.24
N ILE A 532 18.17 -16.64 22.53
CA ILE A 532 17.97 -18.10 22.48
C ILE A 532 18.26 -18.77 23.82
N ARG A 533 19.31 -18.34 24.54
CA ARG A 533 19.59 -18.80 25.91
C ARG A 533 18.39 -18.58 26.83
N ASP A 534 17.82 -17.38 26.82
CA ASP A 534 16.68 -17.02 27.66
C ASP A 534 15.43 -17.83 27.32
N LEU A 535 15.14 -18.04 26.02
CA LEU A 535 14.04 -18.88 25.58
C LEU A 535 14.23 -20.33 26.01
N LEU A 536 15.44 -20.87 25.85
CA LEU A 536 15.74 -22.27 26.14
C LEU A 536 15.73 -22.57 27.64
N LEU A 537 16.39 -21.75 28.46
CA LEU A 537 16.39 -21.93 29.91
C LEU A 537 14.96 -21.83 30.48
N ARG A 538 14.13 -20.94 29.93
CA ARG A 538 12.72 -20.83 30.31
C ARG A 538 11.93 -22.09 29.94
N GLU A 539 12.13 -22.66 28.75
CA GLU A 539 11.45 -23.90 28.33
C GLU A 539 11.95 -25.14 29.10
N LEU A 540 13.22 -25.14 29.53
CA LEU A 540 13.80 -26.19 30.37
C LEU A 540 13.38 -26.08 31.85
N GLY A 541 12.82 -24.95 32.28
CA GLY A 541 12.51 -24.69 33.69
C GLY A 541 13.74 -24.44 34.55
N VAL A 542 14.82 -23.92 33.94
CA VAL A 542 16.09 -23.63 34.62
C VAL A 542 16.13 -22.16 35.01
N HIS A 543 16.48 -21.89 36.27
CA HIS A 543 16.65 -20.54 36.77
C HIS A 543 18.04 -20.02 36.40
N ASP A 544 18.10 -18.93 35.63
CA ASP A 544 19.35 -18.27 35.29
C ASP A 544 19.84 -17.42 36.48
N THR A 545 21.01 -17.76 37.02
CA THR A 545 21.68 -17.00 38.09
C THR A 545 22.75 -16.05 37.55
N GLY A 546 22.92 -15.97 36.23
CA GLY A 546 23.97 -15.20 35.57
C GLY A 546 25.36 -15.82 35.67
N GLN A 547 25.46 -17.03 36.23
CA GLN A 547 26.69 -17.81 36.30
C GLN A 547 26.87 -18.65 35.03
N LEU A 548 28.13 -18.97 34.70
CA LEU A 548 28.46 -19.85 33.57
C LEU A 548 27.96 -21.29 33.82
N GLU A 549 28.10 -21.75 35.06
CA GLU A 549 27.65 -23.06 35.51
C GLU A 549 26.39 -22.87 36.36
N LEU A 550 25.26 -23.35 35.85
CA LEU A 550 23.97 -23.26 36.51
C LEU A 550 23.70 -24.56 37.27
N GLU A 551 23.44 -24.47 38.58
CA GLU A 551 23.00 -25.62 39.36
C GLU A 551 21.48 -25.79 39.24
N HIS A 552 21.04 -26.89 38.63
CA HIS A 552 19.64 -27.25 38.51
C HIS A 552 19.30 -28.39 39.49
N PRO A 553 18.60 -28.09 40.62
CA PRO A 553 18.20 -29.10 41.57
C PRO A 553 17.10 -29.99 40.96
N VAL A 554 17.30 -31.30 41.01
CA VAL A 554 16.37 -32.29 40.47
C VAL A 554 16.05 -33.34 41.51
N VAL A 555 14.78 -33.74 41.58
CA VAL A 555 14.34 -34.84 42.43
C VAL A 555 14.27 -36.08 41.56
N TRP A 556 15.22 -36.99 41.74
CA TRP A 556 15.28 -38.24 40.99
C TRP A 556 14.93 -39.41 41.92
N ARG A 557 13.83 -40.11 41.61
CA ARG A 557 13.35 -41.28 42.39
C ARG A 557 13.20 -40.99 43.89
N GLY A 558 12.75 -39.77 44.22
CA GLY A 558 12.60 -39.27 45.59
C GLY A 558 13.90 -38.85 46.28
N SER A 559 15.04 -38.93 45.62
CA SER A 559 16.32 -38.42 46.10
C SER A 559 16.67 -37.08 45.45
N ARG A 560 17.13 -36.10 46.25
CA ARG A 560 17.64 -34.84 45.70
C ARG A 560 18.99 -35.04 45.02
N ARG A 561 19.14 -34.48 43.83
CA ARG A 561 20.35 -34.45 43.02
C ARG A 561 20.52 -33.05 42.43
N THR A 562 21.70 -32.78 41.91
CA THR A 562 22.00 -31.52 41.20
C THR A 562 22.54 -31.87 39.83
N LEU A 563 21.92 -31.31 38.79
CA LEU A 563 22.46 -31.32 37.44
C LEU A 563 23.16 -29.97 37.23
N GLU A 564 24.40 -30.00 36.76
CA GLU A 564 25.11 -28.79 36.35
C GLU A 564 24.79 -28.51 34.89
N ILE A 565 24.39 -27.29 34.55
CA ILE A 565 24.06 -26.90 33.18
C ILE A 565 25.01 -25.80 32.73
N VAL A 566 25.65 -25.99 31.59
CA VAL A 566 26.52 -25.00 30.95
C VAL A 566 25.96 -24.71 29.57
N TYR A 567 25.90 -23.44 29.18
CA TYR A 567 25.45 -23.01 27.85
C TYR A 567 26.57 -22.27 27.14
N GLY A 568 26.90 -22.67 25.91
CA GLY A 568 27.95 -22.05 25.10
C GLY A 568 28.27 -22.84 23.83
N ASN A 569 29.12 -22.27 22.96
CA ASN A 569 29.53 -22.89 21.70
C ASN A 569 30.44 -24.09 22.00
N VAL A 570 29.99 -25.30 21.65
CA VAL A 570 30.74 -26.52 21.94
C VAL A 570 31.97 -26.59 21.07
N ARG A 571 31.98 -26.22 19.80
CA ARG A 571 33.20 -26.18 18.96
C ARG A 571 34.21 -25.12 19.40
N ASP A 572 33.79 -23.97 19.89
CA ASP A 572 34.69 -22.85 20.19
C ASP A 572 35.45 -23.04 21.52
N HIS A 573 36.77 -23.27 21.42
CA HIS A 573 37.64 -23.40 22.60
C HIS A 573 37.82 -22.09 23.39
N ALA A 574 37.56 -20.93 22.77
CA ALA A 574 37.62 -19.64 23.47
C ALA A 574 36.35 -19.38 24.29
N ASP A 575 35.21 -19.92 23.85
CA ASP A 575 33.93 -19.82 24.57
C ASP A 575 33.84 -20.88 25.67
N LEU A 576 33.92 -22.16 25.28
CA LEU A 576 33.95 -23.29 26.20
C LEU A 576 35.34 -23.92 26.19
N ARG A 577 36.11 -23.76 27.26
CA ARG A 577 37.39 -24.46 27.47
C ARG A 577 37.17 -25.93 27.85
N ASP A 578 38.16 -26.78 27.59
CA ASP A 578 38.04 -28.24 27.78
C ASP A 578 37.72 -28.62 29.24
N GLU A 579 38.25 -27.88 30.22
CA GLU A 579 38.01 -28.14 31.65
C GLU A 579 36.54 -27.91 32.06
N ILE A 580 35.79 -27.11 31.30
CA ILE A 580 34.37 -26.85 31.57
C ILE A 580 33.52 -28.10 31.28
N PHE A 581 34.02 -29.05 30.49
CA PHE A 581 33.31 -30.29 30.24
C PHE A 581 33.46 -31.30 31.38
N GLU A 582 34.13 -30.96 32.47
CA GLU A 582 34.22 -31.80 33.68
C GLU A 582 33.27 -31.28 34.76
N PRO A 583 32.47 -32.14 35.43
CA PRO A 583 31.61 -31.72 36.54
C PRO A 583 32.42 -31.10 37.68
N SER A 584 31.86 -30.07 38.33
CA SER A 584 32.55 -29.34 39.40
C SER A 584 32.72 -30.17 40.69
N GLN A 585 31.83 -31.14 40.91
CA GLN A 585 31.88 -32.05 42.05
C GLN A 585 31.75 -33.50 41.58
N ASP A 586 32.50 -34.38 42.24
CA ASP A 586 32.38 -35.82 42.03
C ASP A 586 30.96 -36.30 42.36
N GLY A 587 30.46 -37.26 41.59
CA GLY A 587 29.09 -37.76 41.73
C GLY A 587 28.02 -37.02 40.91
N ARG A 588 28.27 -35.80 40.46
CA ARG A 588 27.30 -35.01 39.67
C ARG A 588 27.40 -35.29 38.17
N TRP A 589 26.34 -34.92 37.45
CA TRP A 589 26.32 -34.88 36.00
C TRP A 589 26.33 -33.43 35.50
N ARG A 590 27.02 -33.19 34.39
CA ARG A 590 27.01 -31.92 33.66
C ARG A 590 26.32 -32.06 32.31
N LEU A 591 25.43 -31.13 32.00
CA LEU A 591 24.74 -30.99 30.73
C LEU A 591 25.28 -29.73 30.04
N VAL A 592 26.01 -29.91 28.94
CA VAL A 592 26.48 -28.80 28.10
C VAL A 592 25.47 -28.60 26.98
N ILE A 593 24.94 -27.40 26.81
CA ILE A 593 23.93 -27.09 25.82
C ILE A 593 24.50 -26.08 24.82
N ASP A 594 24.56 -26.48 23.56
CA ASP A 594 24.98 -25.60 22.47
C ASP A 594 23.77 -24.85 21.88
N TYR A 595 24.00 -23.88 20.99
CA TYR A 595 22.97 -23.07 20.34
C TYR A 595 22.89 -23.31 18.81
N PRO A 596 21.70 -23.18 18.22
CA PRO A 596 21.35 -23.68 16.88
C PRO A 596 21.84 -22.80 15.72
N PHE A 597 23.00 -22.15 15.82
CA PHE A 597 23.58 -21.37 14.71
C PHE A 597 25.05 -21.09 14.98
N ASP A 598 25.89 -20.98 13.95
CA ASP A 598 27.27 -20.50 14.10
C ASP A 598 27.68 -19.64 12.88
N ALA A 599 28.96 -19.26 12.80
CA ALA A 599 29.53 -18.70 11.59
C ALA A 599 29.32 -19.67 10.41
N VAL A 600 29.07 -19.11 9.22
CA VAL A 600 28.67 -19.83 8.00
C VAL A 600 29.60 -20.98 7.60
N THR A 601 30.85 -20.98 8.10
CA THR A 601 31.86 -21.99 7.80
C THR A 601 31.83 -23.23 8.71
N HIS A 602 31.04 -23.23 9.78
CA HIS A 602 31.02 -24.30 10.77
C HIS A 602 29.71 -25.11 10.74
N SER A 603 29.78 -26.35 11.19
CA SER A 603 28.65 -27.28 11.21
C SER A 603 28.57 -28.05 12.53
N ALA A 604 27.38 -28.58 12.83
CA ALA A 604 27.13 -29.40 14.01
C ALA A 604 28.01 -30.67 14.08
N VAL A 605 28.65 -31.07 12.97
CA VAL A 605 29.60 -32.20 12.94
C VAL A 605 30.87 -31.88 13.75
N GLU A 606 31.33 -30.63 13.73
CA GLU A 606 32.51 -30.21 14.49
C GLU A 606 32.27 -30.28 16.00
N ASP A 607 31.07 -29.90 16.45
CA ASP A 607 30.67 -29.99 17.86
C ASP A 607 30.71 -31.44 18.36
N ARG A 608 30.12 -32.37 17.58
CA ARG A 608 30.13 -33.82 17.90
C ARG A 608 31.54 -34.37 17.94
N ALA A 609 32.36 -34.01 16.95
CA ALA A 609 33.75 -34.45 16.86
C ALA A 609 34.56 -34.02 18.09
N ARG A 610 34.39 -32.78 18.56
CA ARG A 610 35.07 -32.29 19.75
C ARG A 610 34.64 -33.06 21.01
N VAL A 611 33.35 -33.32 21.21
CA VAL A 611 32.89 -34.08 22.39
C VAL A 611 33.41 -35.51 22.37
N HIS A 612 33.49 -36.16 21.19
CA HIS A 612 34.08 -37.48 21.04
C HIS A 612 35.59 -37.50 21.35
N ASP A 613 36.35 -36.53 20.85
CA ASP A 613 37.77 -36.40 21.14
C ASP A 613 38.01 -36.15 22.65
N LEU A 614 37.19 -35.31 23.30
CA LEU A 614 37.25 -35.10 24.75
C LEU A 614 36.94 -36.38 25.54
N ARG A 615 35.99 -37.21 25.08
CA ARG A 615 35.69 -38.51 25.69
C ARG A 615 36.89 -39.46 25.58
N ASP A 616 37.49 -39.53 24.40
CA ASP A 616 38.57 -40.47 24.10
C ASP A 616 39.86 -40.10 24.85
N ARG A 617 40.07 -38.80 25.12
CA ARG A 617 41.16 -38.31 26.00
C ARG A 617 40.89 -38.57 27.48
N ALA A 618 39.70 -38.20 27.97
CA ALA A 618 39.32 -38.32 29.37
C ALA A 618 37.79 -38.50 29.52
N PRO A 619 37.33 -39.69 29.95
CA PRO A 619 35.94 -39.90 30.30
C PRO A 619 35.46 -38.98 31.43
N ALA A 620 34.23 -38.48 31.32
CA ALA A 620 33.60 -37.67 32.35
C ALA A 620 32.07 -37.81 32.30
N ARG A 621 31.40 -37.58 33.45
CA ARG A 621 29.92 -37.56 33.57
C ARG A 621 29.31 -36.30 32.98
N THR A 622 29.48 -36.15 31.67
CA THR A 622 29.02 -35.00 30.90
C THR A 622 28.31 -35.45 29.65
N VAL A 623 27.17 -34.82 29.35
CA VAL A 623 26.44 -34.98 28.09
C VAL A 623 26.32 -33.63 27.42
N ALA A 624 26.65 -33.57 26.13
CA ALA A 624 26.39 -32.41 25.30
C ALA A 624 25.03 -32.58 24.59
N TRP A 625 24.17 -31.56 24.68
CA TRP A 625 22.92 -31.45 23.92
C TRP A 625 23.12 -30.47 22.76
N LEU A 626 23.34 -31.04 21.59
CA LEU A 626 23.73 -30.37 20.37
C LEU A 626 22.51 -30.16 19.45
N PRO A 627 22.18 -28.91 19.08
CA PRO A 627 21.07 -28.65 18.19
C PRO A 627 21.47 -28.79 16.71
N GLY A 628 20.47 -28.99 15.85
CA GLY A 628 20.57 -28.68 14.44
C GLY A 628 20.59 -27.16 14.20
N PHE A 629 21.11 -26.74 13.05
CA PHE A 629 21.38 -25.33 12.75
C PHE A 629 20.19 -24.68 12.05
N PHE A 630 19.81 -23.47 12.47
CA PHE A 630 18.73 -22.70 11.84
C PHE A 630 19.04 -22.31 10.40
N THR A 631 18.03 -22.37 9.54
CA THR A 631 18.13 -21.99 8.12
C THR A 631 16.90 -21.16 7.67
N GLY A 632 16.87 -20.80 6.39
CA GLY A 632 15.77 -20.06 5.78
C GLY A 632 15.54 -18.69 6.44
N GLU A 633 14.30 -18.42 6.83
CA GLU A 633 13.89 -17.14 7.42
C GLU A 633 14.13 -17.03 8.93
N ILE A 634 14.48 -18.14 9.60
CA ILE A 634 14.61 -18.20 11.06
C ILE A 634 15.61 -17.17 11.61
N PRO A 635 16.82 -16.99 11.03
CA PRO A 635 17.75 -15.95 11.49
C PRO A 635 17.17 -14.53 11.43
N GLY A 636 16.36 -14.22 10.41
CA GLY A 636 15.67 -12.94 10.28
C GLY A 636 14.57 -12.75 11.33
N LYS A 637 13.84 -13.83 11.66
CA LYS A 637 12.83 -13.83 12.74
C LYS A 637 13.48 -13.59 14.12
N ILE A 638 14.64 -14.18 14.38
CA ILE A 638 15.41 -13.94 15.61
C ILE A 638 15.88 -12.48 15.67
N ALA A 639 16.43 -11.96 14.57
CA ALA A 639 16.85 -10.56 14.47
C ALA A 639 15.69 -9.59 14.78
N ASN A 640 14.51 -9.85 14.23
CA ASN A 640 13.32 -9.05 14.50
C ASN A 640 12.88 -9.15 15.95
N LEU A 641 12.88 -10.34 16.55
CA LEU A 641 12.51 -10.50 17.95
C LEU A 641 13.47 -9.77 18.89
N VAL A 642 14.78 -9.78 18.62
CA VAL A 642 15.77 -8.97 19.38
C VAL A 642 15.42 -7.48 19.33
N ARG A 643 15.08 -6.96 18.14
CA ARG A 643 14.70 -5.55 17.96
C ARG A 643 13.38 -5.21 18.65
N ILE A 644 12.39 -6.11 18.58
CA ILE A 644 11.10 -5.95 19.26
C ILE A 644 11.30 -5.91 20.77
N ASP A 645 12.04 -6.85 21.35
CA ASP A 645 12.32 -6.90 22.79
C ASP A 645 13.05 -5.64 23.26
N TYR A 646 13.99 -5.15 22.44
CA TYR A 646 14.66 -3.88 22.71
C TYR A 646 13.68 -2.71 22.75
N LEU A 647 12.79 -2.57 21.75
CA LEU A 647 11.82 -1.48 21.65
C LEU A 647 10.79 -1.50 22.78
N LEU A 648 10.32 -2.69 23.18
CA LEU A 648 9.33 -2.87 24.24
C LEU A 648 9.90 -2.68 25.65
N THR A 649 11.20 -2.40 25.77
CA THR A 649 11.85 -2.16 27.07
C THR A 649 11.87 -0.67 27.39
N GLY A 650 11.20 -0.26 28.47
CA GLY A 650 11.25 1.12 28.97
C GLY A 650 10.62 2.13 28.00
N SER A 651 11.30 3.26 27.75
CA SER A 651 10.85 4.35 26.86
C SER A 651 11.40 4.25 25.42
N ARG A 652 12.06 3.16 25.05
CA ARG A 652 12.80 3.05 23.78
C ARG A 652 11.91 3.15 22.54
N LEU A 653 10.69 2.62 22.61
CA LEU A 653 9.71 2.78 21.54
C LEU A 653 9.34 4.25 21.34
N ASP A 654 9.16 5.02 22.42
CA ASP A 654 8.80 6.44 22.32
C ASP A 654 9.90 7.25 21.63
N GLU A 655 11.16 6.92 21.91
CA GLU A 655 12.32 7.54 21.26
C GLU A 655 12.39 7.18 19.76
N ALA A 656 12.29 5.89 19.44
CA ALA A 656 12.34 5.38 18.06
C ALA A 656 11.15 5.87 17.21
N ALA A 657 9.98 6.02 17.82
CA ALA A 657 8.73 6.43 17.19
C ALA A 657 8.35 7.90 17.50
N SER A 658 9.31 8.76 17.81
CA SER A 658 9.10 10.19 18.14
C SER A 658 8.38 11.01 17.06
N HIS A 659 8.40 10.54 15.81
CA HIS A 659 7.69 11.13 14.67
C HIS A 659 6.18 10.79 14.65
N LEU A 660 5.73 9.85 15.50
CA LEU A 660 4.34 9.42 15.59
C LEU A 660 3.61 10.11 16.75
N GLY A 661 2.31 10.35 16.55
CA GLY A 661 1.41 10.83 17.61
C GLY A 661 1.25 9.83 18.76
N ALA A 662 0.72 10.28 19.90
CA ALA A 662 0.56 9.43 21.09
C ALA A 662 -0.32 8.19 20.83
N ASP A 663 -1.42 8.36 20.09
CA ASP A 663 -2.32 7.26 19.74
C ASP A 663 -1.65 6.25 18.79
N ASP A 664 -0.83 6.73 17.85
CA ASP A 664 -0.06 5.88 16.94
C ASP A 664 1.05 5.11 17.67
N ARG A 665 1.72 5.74 18.65
CA ARG A 665 2.72 5.05 19.48
C ARG A 665 2.11 3.96 20.35
N ALA A 666 0.94 4.21 20.95
CA ALA A 666 0.20 3.19 21.69
C ALA A 666 -0.17 2.00 20.79
N ARG A 667 -0.62 2.27 19.55
CA ARG A 667 -0.89 1.23 18.54
C ARG A 667 0.38 0.47 18.16
N ALA A 668 1.48 1.17 17.92
CA ALA A 668 2.78 0.56 17.59
C ALA A 668 3.21 -0.41 18.69
N HIS A 669 3.05 -0.01 19.95
CA HIS A 669 3.37 -0.83 21.11
C HIS A 669 2.58 -2.14 21.13
N ASP A 670 1.26 -2.08 20.98
CA ASP A 670 0.41 -3.26 20.98
C ASP A 670 0.74 -4.21 19.81
N LEU A 671 1.06 -3.66 18.63
CA LEU A 671 1.44 -4.46 17.47
C LEU A 671 2.79 -5.14 17.65
N LEU A 672 3.81 -4.41 18.12
CA LEU A 672 5.12 -4.99 18.42
C LEU A 672 5.02 -6.08 19.49
N ARG A 673 4.17 -5.89 20.51
CA ARG A 673 3.91 -6.93 21.53
C ARG A 673 3.31 -8.18 20.90
N ASN A 674 2.24 -8.04 20.11
CA ASN A 674 1.58 -9.17 19.47
C ASN A 674 2.52 -9.90 18.48
N GLN A 675 3.31 -9.15 17.71
CA GLN A 675 4.32 -9.72 16.81
C GLN A 675 5.39 -10.46 17.59
N GLY A 676 5.89 -9.88 18.69
CA GLY A 676 6.84 -10.52 19.59
C GLY A 676 6.32 -11.83 20.18
N ASP A 677 5.07 -11.86 20.65
CA ASP A 677 4.43 -13.07 21.19
C ASP A 677 4.28 -14.17 20.13
N SER A 678 3.90 -13.79 18.90
CA SER A 678 3.82 -14.73 17.77
C SER A 678 5.19 -15.32 17.42
N LEU A 679 6.22 -14.47 17.30
CA LEU A 679 7.59 -14.91 17.02
C LEU A 679 8.14 -15.82 18.12
N ARG A 680 7.86 -15.52 19.39
CA ARG A 680 8.24 -16.40 20.52
C ARG A 680 7.57 -17.76 20.43
N SER A 681 6.27 -17.79 20.10
CA SER A 681 5.53 -19.05 19.94
C SER A 681 6.09 -19.90 18.80
N GLU A 682 6.40 -19.26 17.67
CA GLU A 682 7.01 -19.94 16.52
C GLU A 682 8.42 -20.45 16.84
N LEU A 683 9.29 -19.59 17.38
CA LEU A 683 10.67 -19.96 17.74
C LEU A 683 10.72 -21.08 18.76
N ARG A 684 9.77 -21.17 19.70
CA ARG A 684 9.66 -22.34 20.60
C ARG A 684 9.45 -23.65 19.85
N GLN A 685 8.62 -23.65 18.82
CA GLN A 685 8.40 -24.85 18.00
C GLN A 685 9.65 -25.20 17.18
N VAL A 686 10.31 -24.19 16.60
CA VAL A 686 11.54 -24.39 15.83
C VAL A 686 12.70 -24.86 16.73
N LEU A 687 12.80 -24.36 17.97
CA LEU A 687 13.76 -24.86 18.95
C LEU A 687 13.51 -26.34 19.26
N ARG A 688 12.25 -26.77 19.41
CA ARG A 688 11.96 -28.21 19.61
C ARG A 688 12.44 -29.05 18.43
N GLN A 689 12.33 -28.55 17.20
CA GLN A 689 12.88 -29.24 16.02
C GLN A 689 14.41 -29.29 16.08
N ALA A 690 15.06 -28.17 16.40
CA ALA A 690 16.51 -28.07 16.48
C ALA A 690 17.12 -29.00 17.54
N TYR A 691 16.47 -29.18 18.69
CA TYR A 691 16.98 -30.02 19.78
C TYR A 691 16.45 -31.46 19.76
N GLY A 692 15.80 -31.91 18.68
CA GLY A 692 15.35 -33.31 18.52
C GLY A 692 14.07 -33.68 19.28
N LEU A 693 13.31 -32.69 19.75
CA LEU A 693 12.05 -32.86 20.47
C LEU A 693 10.83 -32.78 19.55
N ALA A 694 11.00 -32.40 18.29
CA ALA A 694 9.97 -32.40 17.26
C ALA A 694 10.57 -32.87 15.93
N ARG A 695 9.71 -33.30 15.01
CA ARG A 695 10.14 -33.66 13.66
C ARG A 695 10.71 -32.42 12.97
N ALA A 696 11.97 -32.49 12.55
CA ALA A 696 12.64 -31.41 11.85
C ALA A 696 12.06 -31.15 10.46
N ASP A 697 12.07 -29.89 10.07
CA ASP A 697 11.78 -29.39 8.73
C ASP A 697 13.03 -28.70 8.18
N GLU A 698 13.52 -29.16 7.03
CA GLU A 698 14.70 -28.62 6.32
C GLU A 698 14.58 -27.12 6.00
N ARG A 699 13.35 -26.58 5.97
CA ARG A 699 13.11 -25.14 5.80
C ARG A 699 13.52 -24.32 7.01
N ASN A 700 13.59 -24.95 8.19
CA ASN A 700 13.83 -24.29 9.48
C ASN A 700 15.15 -24.72 10.11
N VAL A 701 15.55 -26.00 9.95
CA VAL A 701 16.70 -26.60 10.63
C VAL A 701 17.46 -27.55 9.70
N LEU A 702 18.80 -27.52 9.76
CA LEU A 702 19.74 -28.45 9.11
C LEU A 702 20.52 -29.26 10.15
N ASP A 703 21.17 -30.35 9.73
CA ASP A 703 22.10 -31.16 10.54
C ASP A 703 21.53 -31.69 11.89
N TRP A 704 20.25 -32.05 11.93
CA TRP A 704 19.49 -32.44 13.13
C TRP A 704 19.69 -33.90 13.59
N THR A 705 20.83 -34.53 13.37
CA THR A 705 21.10 -35.90 13.85
C THR A 705 21.85 -35.90 15.17
N ASP A 706 21.83 -37.01 15.93
CA ASP A 706 22.71 -37.23 17.10
C ASP A 706 22.78 -36.05 18.09
N HIS A 707 21.63 -35.63 18.61
CA HIS A 707 21.50 -34.47 19.49
C HIS A 707 22.12 -34.63 20.88
N LEU A 708 22.35 -35.86 21.35
CA LEU A 708 22.93 -36.12 22.65
C LEU A 708 24.23 -36.89 22.50
N VAL A 709 25.35 -36.29 22.90
CA VAL A 709 26.68 -36.90 22.85
C VAL A 709 27.26 -37.00 24.26
N SER A 710 27.50 -38.23 24.72
CA SER A 710 28.01 -38.51 26.07
C SER A 710 29.53 -38.63 26.08
N ARG A 711 30.17 -38.04 27.10
CA ARG A 711 31.58 -38.28 27.48
C ARG A 711 31.77 -39.47 28.42
N GLU A 712 30.69 -40.04 28.97
CA GLU A 712 30.77 -41.24 29.81
C GLU A 712 30.59 -42.48 28.92
N PRO A 713 31.60 -43.37 28.83
CA PRO A 713 31.50 -44.60 28.07
C PRO A 713 30.32 -45.47 28.52
N GLY A 714 29.57 -46.02 27.56
CA GLY A 714 28.42 -46.88 27.84
C GLY A 714 27.12 -46.15 28.21
N VAL A 715 27.14 -44.81 28.35
CA VAL A 715 25.93 -44.00 28.52
C VAL A 715 25.55 -43.38 27.17
N SER A 716 24.38 -43.74 26.64
CA SER A 716 23.87 -43.22 25.36
C SER A 716 22.40 -42.82 25.51
N PRO A 717 22.15 -41.61 26.04
CA PRO A 717 20.79 -41.16 26.32
C PRO A 717 20.01 -40.88 25.03
N ARG A 718 18.68 -41.01 25.11
CA ARG A 718 17.76 -40.79 23.99
C ARG A 718 16.72 -39.73 24.33
N LEU A 719 16.24 -39.04 23.30
CA LEU A 719 15.15 -38.07 23.37
C LEU A 719 13.88 -38.69 22.80
N ASP A 720 12.75 -38.41 23.45
CA ASP A 720 11.43 -38.76 22.95
C ASP A 720 10.84 -37.60 22.14
N VAL A 721 10.51 -37.87 20.88
CA VAL A 721 9.89 -36.89 19.99
C VAL A 721 8.47 -36.55 20.48
N GLY A 722 8.14 -35.26 20.49
CA GLY A 722 6.84 -34.73 20.89
C GLY A 722 6.76 -34.27 22.35
N ARG A 723 7.84 -34.43 23.14
CA ARG A 723 7.89 -33.96 24.54
C ARG A 723 8.26 -32.47 24.64
N PRO A 724 7.71 -31.74 25.63
CA PRO A 724 8.25 -30.43 26.04
C PRO A 724 9.69 -30.54 26.56
N PHE A 725 10.42 -29.42 26.55
CA PHE A 725 11.82 -29.35 27.02
C PHE A 725 12.00 -29.78 28.48
N ALA A 726 11.15 -29.31 29.40
CA ALA A 726 11.23 -29.67 30.81
C ALA A 726 11.07 -31.20 31.06
N ASP A 727 10.15 -31.83 30.33
CA ASP A 727 9.94 -33.29 30.41
C ASP A 727 11.15 -34.05 29.84
N ALA A 728 11.68 -33.58 28.70
CA ALA A 728 12.86 -34.17 28.08
C ALA A 728 14.11 -34.05 28.99
N LEU A 729 14.28 -32.93 29.69
CA LEU A 729 15.34 -32.75 30.68
C LEU A 729 15.19 -33.74 31.84
N THR A 730 13.96 -33.90 32.36
CA THR A 730 13.67 -34.85 33.45
C THR A 730 13.96 -36.29 33.04
N GLN A 731 13.59 -36.67 31.81
CA GLN A 731 13.86 -37.99 31.25
C GLN A 731 15.36 -38.21 31.00
N LEU A 732 16.07 -37.18 30.53
CA LEU A 732 17.53 -37.23 30.38
C LEU A 732 18.18 -37.48 31.75
N VAL A 733 17.81 -36.70 32.77
CA VAL A 733 18.29 -36.88 34.15
C VAL A 733 18.04 -38.30 34.66
N ASP A 734 16.86 -38.89 34.42
CA ASP A 734 16.60 -40.29 34.81
C ASP A 734 17.57 -41.26 34.13
N GLN A 735 17.80 -41.13 32.82
CA GLN A 735 18.73 -41.98 32.07
C GLN A 735 20.17 -41.89 32.62
N LEU A 736 20.64 -40.66 32.90
CA LEU A 736 21.99 -40.41 33.41
C LEU A 736 22.19 -41.02 34.80
N TYR A 737 21.31 -40.70 35.75
CA TYR A 737 21.44 -41.20 37.11
C TYR A 737 21.11 -42.69 37.25
N ARG A 738 20.26 -43.26 36.37
CA ARG A 738 20.02 -44.70 36.32
C ARG A 738 21.24 -45.48 35.83
N ALA A 739 22.01 -44.92 34.90
CA ALA A 739 23.28 -45.51 34.50
C ALA A 739 24.31 -45.47 35.64
N THR A 740 24.33 -44.38 36.43
CA THR A 740 25.21 -44.25 37.59
C THR A 740 24.79 -45.13 38.77
N TYR A 741 23.49 -45.24 39.05
CA TYR A 741 22.93 -45.93 40.21
C TYR A 741 21.81 -46.90 39.78
N PRO A 742 22.12 -48.00 39.08
CA PRO A 742 21.12 -48.90 38.51
C PRO A 742 20.21 -49.55 39.56
N ASN A 743 20.73 -49.76 40.77
CA ASN A 743 20.01 -50.38 41.88
C ASN A 743 19.31 -49.36 42.80
N HIS A 744 19.29 -48.06 42.47
CA HIS A 744 18.61 -47.06 43.30
C HIS A 744 17.09 -47.33 43.32
N PRO A 745 16.47 -47.57 44.49
CA PRO A 745 15.04 -47.80 44.59
C PRO A 745 14.24 -46.60 44.07
N ASP A 746 13.06 -46.86 43.51
CA ASP A 746 12.18 -45.78 43.08
C ASP A 746 11.20 -45.39 44.18
N PHE A 747 11.51 -44.31 44.90
CA PHE A 747 10.63 -43.73 45.93
C PHE A 747 9.59 -42.76 45.36
N ASP A 748 9.54 -42.59 44.04
CA ASP A 748 8.58 -41.73 43.36
C ASP A 748 7.96 -42.43 42.15
N ARG A 749 7.46 -43.65 42.37
CA ARG A 749 6.77 -44.47 41.35
C ARG A 749 5.62 -43.74 40.65
N GLN A 750 5.02 -42.76 41.32
CA GLN A 750 3.92 -41.95 40.78
C GLN A 750 4.41 -40.69 40.05
N HIS A 751 5.73 -40.50 39.91
CA HIS A 751 6.39 -39.39 39.21
C HIS A 751 5.88 -38.02 39.66
N LYS A 752 5.71 -37.85 40.98
CA LYS A 752 5.20 -36.61 41.60
C LYS A 752 6.28 -35.55 41.79
N GLY A 753 7.56 -35.88 41.55
CA GLY A 753 8.69 -34.98 41.73
C GLY A 753 8.94 -34.61 43.20
N LYS A 754 8.48 -35.44 44.13
CA LYS A 754 8.60 -35.19 45.57
C LYS A 754 9.79 -35.94 46.15
N ASP A 755 10.57 -35.26 46.95
CA ASP A 755 11.64 -35.89 47.72
C ASP A 755 11.07 -36.71 48.88
N VAL A 756 11.85 -37.68 49.33
CA VAL A 756 11.58 -38.43 50.56
C VAL A 756 11.88 -37.53 51.74
N THR A 757 10.90 -37.35 52.62
CA THR A 757 11.03 -36.45 53.78
C THR A 757 11.55 -37.20 55.01
N THR A 758 12.20 -36.47 55.91
CA THR A 758 12.64 -37.02 57.21
C THR A 758 11.46 -37.55 58.05
N ALA A 759 10.26 -36.97 57.90
CA ALA A 759 9.06 -37.43 58.60
C ALA A 759 8.59 -38.80 58.11
N GLU A 760 8.58 -39.01 56.79
CA GLU A 760 8.25 -40.32 56.20
C GLU A 760 9.28 -41.38 56.63
N LEU A 761 10.58 -41.06 56.61
CA LEU A 761 11.64 -41.96 57.08
C LEU A 761 11.48 -42.34 58.55
N ARG A 762 11.16 -41.39 59.43
CA ARG A 762 10.89 -41.67 60.85
C ARG A 762 9.69 -42.57 61.05
N THR A 763 8.63 -42.37 60.25
CA THR A 763 7.42 -43.20 60.29
C THR A 763 7.74 -44.64 59.92
N VAL A 764 8.48 -44.84 58.82
CA VAL A 764 8.90 -46.18 58.39
C VAL A 764 9.82 -46.83 59.42
N LEU A 765 10.80 -46.10 59.95
CA LEU A 765 11.70 -46.62 60.99
C LEU A 765 10.94 -47.06 62.24
N ALA A 766 9.91 -46.31 62.66
CA ALA A 766 9.07 -46.67 63.81
C ALA A 766 8.30 -47.97 63.57
N VAL A 767 7.66 -48.12 62.40
CA VAL A 767 6.92 -49.34 62.05
C VAL A 767 7.86 -50.55 61.98
N VAL A 768 9.00 -50.41 61.30
CA VAL A 768 10.01 -51.49 61.18
C VAL A 768 10.51 -51.92 62.55
N ARG A 769 10.80 -50.99 63.47
CA ARG A 769 11.19 -51.32 64.86
C ARG A 769 10.10 -52.08 65.60
N ARG A 770 8.84 -51.64 65.53
CA ARG A 770 7.72 -52.38 66.13
C ARG A 770 7.63 -53.81 65.57
N ALA A 771 7.80 -53.98 64.26
CA ALA A 771 7.78 -55.29 63.64
C ALA A 771 8.97 -56.16 64.08
N CYS A 772 10.16 -55.59 64.29
CA CYS A 772 11.32 -56.33 64.83
C CYS A 772 11.12 -56.81 66.27
N ASP A 773 10.35 -56.07 67.08
CA ASP A 773 10.07 -56.43 68.48
C ASP A 773 9.04 -57.58 68.59
N GLU A 774 8.28 -57.86 67.52
CA GLU A 774 7.28 -58.93 67.49
C GLU A 774 7.87 -60.28 67.02
N PRO A 775 7.57 -61.41 67.68
CA PRO A 775 8.18 -62.72 67.38
C PRO A 775 7.94 -63.23 65.95
N ASP A 776 6.80 -62.86 65.34
CA ASP A 776 6.41 -63.26 63.99
C ASP A 776 6.73 -62.19 62.93
N GLY A 777 7.29 -61.05 63.34
CA GLY A 777 7.67 -59.95 62.45
C GLY A 777 6.48 -59.15 61.90
N ARG A 778 5.29 -59.25 62.51
CA ARG A 778 4.05 -58.67 61.98
C ARG A 778 3.52 -57.56 62.87
N VAL A 779 3.19 -56.42 62.27
CA VAL A 779 2.60 -55.28 63.00
C VAL A 779 1.42 -54.69 62.24
N GLU A 780 0.32 -54.41 62.94
CA GLU A 780 -0.81 -53.66 62.37
C GLU A 780 -0.41 -52.21 62.08
N THR A 781 -0.78 -51.72 60.89
CA THR A 781 -0.42 -50.35 60.44
C THR A 781 -1.60 -49.40 60.49
N GLU A 782 -1.32 -48.17 60.93
CA GLU A 782 -2.30 -47.09 60.88
C GLU A 782 -2.44 -46.54 59.46
N ARG A 783 -3.59 -45.94 59.15
CA ARG A 783 -3.88 -45.40 57.81
C ARG A 783 -2.86 -44.34 57.35
N SER A 784 -2.29 -43.57 58.28
CA SER A 784 -1.23 -42.58 58.02
C SER A 784 0.13 -43.19 57.68
N GLU A 785 0.40 -44.43 58.09
CA GLU A 785 1.69 -45.10 57.93
C GLU A 785 1.82 -45.82 56.58
N ARG A 786 0.69 -46.26 56.01
CA ARG A 786 0.66 -47.08 54.78
C ARG A 786 1.34 -46.44 53.58
N LEU A 787 1.09 -45.16 53.34
CA LEU A 787 1.66 -44.47 52.18
C LEU A 787 3.20 -44.32 52.29
N PRO A 788 3.77 -43.87 53.43
CA PRO A 788 5.22 -43.94 53.68
C PRO A 788 5.83 -45.34 53.51
N LEU A 789 5.16 -46.39 54.01
CA LEU A 789 5.63 -47.78 53.88
C LEU A 789 5.67 -48.25 52.43
N GLN A 790 4.58 -48.05 51.67
CA GLN A 790 4.53 -48.36 50.23
C GLN A 790 5.57 -47.59 49.43
N ARG A 791 5.83 -46.34 49.80
CA ARG A 791 6.76 -45.45 49.12
C ARG A 791 8.22 -45.79 49.41
N ILE A 792 8.57 -46.23 50.62
CA ILE A 792 9.96 -46.34 51.08
C ILE A 792 10.32 -47.77 51.50
N ALA A 793 9.51 -48.41 52.37
CA ALA A 793 9.83 -49.74 52.90
C ALA A 793 9.76 -50.83 51.83
N HIS A 794 8.75 -50.81 50.95
CA HIS A 794 8.60 -51.83 49.91
C HIS A 794 9.74 -51.75 48.87
N PRO A 795 10.09 -50.58 48.29
CA PRO A 795 11.19 -50.49 47.33
C PRO A 795 12.56 -50.77 47.96
N LEU A 796 12.73 -50.54 49.26
CA LEU A 796 13.91 -50.94 50.03
C LEU A 796 13.87 -52.40 50.48
N THR A 797 12.89 -53.21 50.07
CA THR A 797 12.76 -54.62 50.48
C THR A 797 12.83 -54.87 51.99
N LEU A 798 12.41 -53.88 52.80
CA LEU A 798 12.37 -53.96 54.27
C LEU A 798 11.16 -54.74 54.77
N GLY A 799 10.10 -54.83 53.97
CA GLY A 799 8.85 -55.50 54.31
C GLY A 799 7.74 -55.08 53.37
N GLU A 800 6.63 -55.80 53.39
CA GLU A 800 5.48 -55.56 52.53
C GLU A 800 4.16 -55.57 53.31
N GLU A 801 3.21 -54.77 52.84
CA GLU A 801 1.83 -54.73 53.31
C GLU A 801 0.90 -55.20 52.16
N HIS A 802 0.13 -56.28 52.38
CA HIS A 802 -0.86 -56.82 51.43
C HIS A 802 -2.26 -56.86 52.06
N ASP A 803 -2.93 -55.71 52.14
CA ASP A 803 -4.28 -55.56 52.72
C ASP A 803 -4.43 -56.13 54.16
N GLY A 804 -3.33 -56.13 54.93
CA GLY A 804 -3.21 -56.68 56.28
C GLY A 804 -2.03 -56.07 57.05
N PRO A 805 -1.50 -56.73 58.10
CA PRO A 805 -0.35 -56.20 58.86
C PRO A 805 0.90 -56.09 57.99
N PHE A 806 1.75 -55.11 58.30
CA PHE A 806 3.08 -55.01 57.71
C PHE A 806 3.93 -56.19 58.19
N VAL A 807 4.55 -56.89 57.24
CA VAL A 807 5.41 -58.05 57.52
C VAL A 807 6.85 -57.68 57.23
N LEU A 808 7.72 -57.80 58.24
CA LEU A 808 9.15 -57.56 58.10
C LEU A 808 9.78 -58.59 57.15
N SER A 809 10.58 -58.12 56.20
CA SER A 809 11.32 -58.96 55.26
C SER A 809 12.67 -59.36 55.82
N ARG A 810 13.09 -60.60 55.57
CA ARG A 810 14.46 -61.10 55.85
C ARG A 810 15.41 -60.99 54.66
N HIS A 811 15.02 -60.24 53.62
CA HIS A 811 15.81 -60.11 52.40
C HIS A 811 17.24 -59.65 52.65
N TRP A 812 17.43 -58.57 53.43
CA TRP A 812 18.75 -58.01 53.69
C TRP A 812 19.60 -58.88 54.60
N GLU A 813 19.02 -59.55 55.59
CA GLU A 813 19.69 -60.56 56.41
C GLU A 813 20.30 -61.64 55.49
N ALA A 814 19.48 -62.23 54.61
CA ALA A 814 19.93 -63.25 53.67
C ALA A 814 20.91 -62.72 52.60
N GLU A 815 20.79 -61.46 52.15
CA GLU A 815 21.77 -60.84 51.24
C GLU A 815 23.12 -60.62 51.94
N PHE A 816 23.13 -60.10 53.16
CA PHE A 816 24.35 -59.86 53.92
C PHE A 816 25.06 -61.17 54.27
N GLU A 817 24.34 -62.19 54.73
CA GLU A 817 24.90 -63.53 54.95
C GLU A 817 25.50 -64.12 53.67
N ARG A 818 24.80 -64.00 52.54
CA ARG A 818 25.30 -64.49 51.25
C ARG A 818 26.57 -63.77 50.81
N ARG A 819 26.64 -62.44 51.00
CA ARG A 819 27.83 -61.64 50.68
C ARG A 819 29.00 -61.97 51.60
N ALA A 820 28.75 -62.08 52.90
CA ALA A 820 29.75 -62.49 53.88
C ALA A 820 30.33 -63.88 53.58
N ALA A 821 29.47 -64.83 53.20
CA ALA A 821 29.90 -66.16 52.78
C ALA A 821 30.73 -66.14 51.47
N GLN A 822 30.42 -65.24 50.53
CA GLN A 822 31.21 -65.04 49.31
C GLN A 822 32.59 -64.42 49.60
N ASP A 823 32.65 -63.53 50.59
CA ASP A 823 33.89 -62.85 51.01
C ASP A 823 34.71 -63.66 52.03
N GLY A 824 34.22 -64.85 52.45
CA GLY A 824 34.91 -65.75 53.37
C GLY A 824 34.95 -65.27 54.82
N ALA A 825 34.01 -64.41 55.22
CA ALA A 825 33.90 -63.92 56.59
C ALA A 825 33.08 -64.91 57.45
N ASP A 826 33.76 -65.62 58.36
CA ASP A 826 33.13 -66.46 59.39
C ASP A 826 33.16 -65.73 60.75
N GLY A 827 32.00 -65.32 61.28
CA GLY A 827 31.85 -64.67 62.59
C GLY A 827 30.76 -63.60 62.64
N ASP A 828 30.60 -62.93 63.79
CA ASP A 828 29.75 -61.72 63.91
C ASP A 828 30.30 -60.62 63.00
N LEU A 829 29.48 -60.20 62.03
CA LEU A 829 29.81 -59.11 61.12
C LEU A 829 29.66 -57.77 61.86
N PRO A 830 30.70 -56.93 61.98
CA PRO A 830 30.55 -55.61 62.56
C PRO A 830 29.67 -54.74 61.65
N VAL A 831 28.58 -54.22 62.21
CA VAL A 831 27.61 -53.31 61.55
C VAL A 831 28.11 -51.87 61.57
#